data_AF-A0A8J6ACF1-F1
#
_entry.id   AF-A0A8J6ACF1-F1
#
_cell.length_a   1.000
_cell.length_b   1.000
_cell.length_c   1.000
_cell.angle_alpha   90.00
_cell.angle_beta   90.00
_cell.angle_gamma   90.00
#
_symmetry.space_group_name_H-M   'P 1'
#
loop_
_entity.id
_entity.type
_entity.pdbx_description
1 polymer ?
#
loop_
_entity_poly.entity_id
_entity_poly.type
_entity_poly.pdbx_seq_one_letter_code
_entity_poly.pdbx_strand_id
1 'polypeptide(L)'
;MALYELYSHPAERGYRAGLCSKAALFLLLAAALTYIPPLLVAFRSHGFWLKRSSYEEQPTVRFQHQVLLVALLAPEGGSFLAWSTFPAFNRLQGHHLRIPLISVRGFRCGDEGGREGEGKTPCSWEPSFGPTREEDRNQDGKMDLLHFQLELPLQSTEHVLGVQLILTFSYQLHRMSTFVMQTMAFLQSSFPVPGSQLYVNGNLQLQQKQPLSYGGLDVRYNVSVINGSSPFASDYDLTRIVAAYQERNEVVLCHNVPLNAVSLGSGVPLTQTHTILQVSTIRLVYLEPMLPTASCMQGHRLQASGMWLPRVSSTAVTALLLAQTGLLLFLVSRPRPLSPTSGDERVHVLVLSSWRSGSSFVGQLFSQHPDVFYLMEPAWHVWAVLSQGSASTLHMAVRDLVRSVFLCDMDVFDAYLPWRRNLSDLFQWAVSRALCSPPACSAFQRGAISSEAVCKPLCARRPFSLAQEACRSYSHVVLKEVRFFNLQVLYPLLTDPALNLRIVHLVRDPRAVLRSREQTAKALARDNGIVLGTNGTWVEADPGLRVVREVCRSHVRIAEAALHKPPPFLRGRYRLVRFEDLARAPLPEIRALYTFAGLRLTPQLEAWIHNITHGSGPGARREAFKTTSRDALNVSQAWRHALPFAKIRRVQELCAGALQLLGYRPVFSEDEQRDLALDLVLPRGPSSFSWASSTATHPGP
;
A
#
# COMPACT_ATOMS: atom_id res chain seq x y z
N MET A 1 -58.66 7.32 -24.70
CA MET A 1 -58.75 6.13 -23.83
C MET A 1 -57.35 5.81 -23.35
N ALA A 2 -57.09 5.90 -22.04
CA ALA A 2 -55.80 5.55 -21.47
C ALA A 2 -55.68 4.02 -21.41
N LEU A 3 -54.74 3.46 -22.17
CA LEU A 3 -54.40 2.04 -22.11
C LEU A 3 -53.49 1.84 -20.91
N TYR A 4 -53.96 1.08 -19.92
CA TYR A 4 -53.14 0.65 -18.78
C TYR A 4 -52.46 -0.67 -19.14
N GLU A 5 -51.14 -0.70 -19.03
CA GLU A 5 -50.34 -1.91 -19.17
C GLU A 5 -50.47 -2.75 -17.89
N LEU A 6 -51.26 -3.82 -17.96
CA LEU A 6 -51.59 -4.67 -16.81
C LEU A 6 -50.50 -5.71 -16.50
N TYR A 7 -49.69 -6.09 -17.50
CA TYR A 7 -48.66 -7.12 -17.36
C TYR A 7 -47.69 -7.09 -18.55
N SER A 8 -46.38 -7.10 -18.29
CA SER A 8 -45.35 -7.32 -19.30
C SER A 8 -44.28 -8.27 -18.77
N HIS A 9 -43.76 -9.13 -19.65
CA HIS A 9 -42.63 -10.00 -19.34
C HIS A 9 -41.58 -9.86 -20.45
N PRO A 10 -40.28 -9.74 -20.11
CA PRO A 10 -39.24 -9.75 -21.12
C PRO A 10 -39.02 -11.19 -21.60
N ALA A 11 -39.31 -11.45 -22.87
CA ALA A 11 -38.94 -12.71 -23.51
C ALA A 11 -37.46 -12.64 -23.94
N GLU A 12 -36.56 -13.24 -23.17
CA GLU A 12 -35.16 -13.42 -23.59
C GLU A 12 -35.08 -14.46 -24.71
N ARG A 13 -34.89 -13.99 -25.95
CA ARG A 13 -34.53 -14.85 -27.08
C ARG A 13 -33.02 -15.07 -27.10
N GLY A 14 -32.59 -16.23 -26.64
CA GLY A 14 -31.21 -16.68 -26.75
C GLY A 14 -30.88 -17.08 -28.20
N TYR A 15 -30.09 -16.26 -28.90
CA TYR A 15 -29.59 -16.60 -30.23
C TYR A 15 -28.39 -17.55 -30.10
N ARG A 16 -28.56 -18.81 -30.52
CA ARG A 16 -27.47 -19.79 -30.59
C ARG A 16 -26.91 -19.80 -32.00
N ALA A 17 -25.63 -19.49 -32.14
CA ALA A 17 -24.93 -19.54 -33.42
C ALA A 17 -23.96 -20.72 -33.43
N GLY A 18 -23.95 -21.51 -34.50
CA GLY A 18 -22.99 -22.60 -34.67
C GLY A 18 -21.55 -22.09 -34.83
N LEU A 19 -20.57 -22.98 -34.57
CA LEU A 19 -19.14 -22.67 -34.64
C LEU A 19 -18.67 -22.17 -36.03
N CYS A 20 -19.38 -22.54 -37.10
CA CYS A 20 -19.10 -22.10 -38.48
C CYS A 20 -20.01 -20.96 -38.96
N SER A 21 -20.56 -20.16 -38.04
CA SER A 21 -21.39 -19.00 -38.39
C SER A 21 -20.57 -17.71 -38.48
N LYS A 22 -21.05 -16.74 -39.26
CA LYS A 22 -20.46 -15.39 -39.32
C LYS A 22 -20.38 -14.73 -37.94
N ALA A 23 -21.31 -15.04 -37.03
CA ALA A 23 -21.33 -14.54 -35.67
C ALA A 23 -20.21 -15.15 -34.79
N ALA A 24 -19.94 -16.46 -34.91
CA ALA A 24 -18.85 -17.11 -34.20
C ALA A 24 -17.47 -16.62 -34.68
N LEU A 25 -17.32 -16.42 -35.99
CA LEU A 25 -16.10 -15.84 -36.57
C LEU A 25 -15.86 -14.40 -36.06
N PHE A 26 -16.91 -13.59 -35.99
CA PHE A 26 -16.82 -12.24 -35.43
C PHE A 26 -16.41 -12.25 -33.95
N LEU A 27 -16.98 -13.15 -33.14
CA LEU A 27 -16.61 -13.28 -31.73
C LEU A 27 -15.16 -13.75 -31.54
N LEU A 28 -14.69 -14.69 -32.37
CA LEU A 28 -13.30 -15.14 -32.36
C LEU A 28 -12.34 -14.01 -32.74
N LEU A 29 -12.65 -13.24 -33.78
CA LEU A 29 -11.86 -12.08 -34.18
C LEU A 29 -11.87 -10.99 -33.10
N ALA A 30 -13.03 -10.72 -32.49
CA ALA A 30 -13.15 -9.75 -31.41
C ALA A 30 -12.36 -10.17 -30.17
N ALA A 31 -12.41 -11.45 -29.78
CA ALA A 31 -11.61 -11.98 -28.68
C ALA A 31 -10.11 -11.89 -29.00
N ALA A 32 -9.69 -12.29 -30.20
CA ALA A 32 -8.30 -12.17 -30.64
C ALA A 32 -7.80 -10.72 -30.59
N LEU A 33 -8.58 -9.76 -31.12
CA LEU A 33 -8.28 -8.32 -31.06
C LEU A 33 -8.33 -7.75 -29.65
N THR A 34 -9.06 -8.36 -28.72
CA THR A 34 -9.13 -7.89 -27.34
C THR A 34 -7.92 -8.34 -26.53
N TYR A 35 -7.48 -9.59 -26.70
CA TYR A 35 -6.44 -10.19 -25.86
C TYR A 35 -5.04 -10.17 -26.47
N ILE A 36 -4.90 -10.33 -27.79
CA ILE A 36 -3.58 -10.43 -28.44
C ILE A 36 -2.84 -9.09 -28.46
N PRO A 37 -3.46 -7.94 -28.78
CA PRO A 37 -2.75 -6.66 -28.83
C PRO A 37 -2.22 -6.19 -27.46
N PRO A 38 -2.97 -6.24 -26.33
CA PRO A 38 -2.41 -5.88 -25.02
C PRO A 38 -1.28 -6.82 -24.61
N LEU A 39 -1.35 -8.11 -24.95
CA LEU A 39 -0.30 -9.08 -24.65
C LEU A 39 0.96 -8.82 -25.49
N LEU A 40 0.79 -8.50 -26.78
CA LEU A 40 1.87 -8.08 -27.67
C LEU A 40 2.48 -6.75 -27.24
N VAL A 41 1.66 -5.79 -26.80
CA VAL A 41 2.14 -4.51 -26.27
C VAL A 41 2.91 -4.78 -24.99
N ALA A 42 2.38 -5.51 -24.01
CA ALA A 42 3.07 -5.83 -22.77
C ALA A 42 4.39 -6.58 -23.01
N PHE A 43 4.42 -7.49 -23.99
CA PHE A 43 5.62 -8.25 -24.37
C PHE A 43 6.63 -7.41 -25.18
N ARG A 44 6.18 -6.42 -25.96
CA ARG A 44 7.06 -5.49 -26.72
C ARG A 44 7.45 -4.24 -25.95
N SER A 45 6.68 -3.84 -24.95
CA SER A 45 6.97 -2.69 -24.10
C SER A 45 8.01 -3.14 -23.08
N HIS A 46 9.26 -2.83 -23.37
CA HIS A 46 10.45 -3.18 -22.57
C HIS A 46 10.46 -2.69 -21.10
N GLY A 47 9.36 -2.14 -20.57
CA GLY A 47 9.28 -1.48 -19.27
C GLY A 47 8.50 -2.18 -18.16
N PHE A 48 7.75 -3.27 -18.44
CA PHE A 48 6.91 -3.91 -17.40
C PHE A 48 7.65 -4.92 -16.51
N TRP A 49 8.82 -5.39 -16.94
CA TRP A 49 9.56 -6.45 -16.25
C TRP A 49 11.02 -6.06 -16.05
N LEU A 50 11.31 -5.26 -15.02
CA LEU A 50 12.67 -4.80 -14.71
C LEU A 50 13.33 -5.72 -13.66
N LYS A 51 14.54 -6.18 -13.94
CA LYS A 51 15.40 -6.96 -13.05
C LYS A 51 16.60 -6.11 -12.64
N ARG A 52 17.01 -6.21 -11.37
CA ARG A 52 18.22 -5.55 -10.86
C ARG A 52 19.44 -6.45 -11.10
N SER A 53 20.41 -5.96 -11.86
CA SER A 53 21.65 -6.65 -12.22
C SER A 53 22.87 -5.78 -11.86
N SER A 54 24.06 -6.38 -11.73
CA SER A 54 25.32 -5.65 -11.45
C SER A 54 26.43 -6.06 -12.39
N TYR A 55 27.32 -5.13 -12.77
CA TYR A 55 28.50 -5.40 -13.59
C TYR A 55 29.69 -4.55 -13.15
N GLU A 56 30.90 -4.93 -13.59
CA GLU A 56 32.13 -4.18 -13.32
C GLU A 56 32.63 -3.48 -14.59
N GLU A 57 33.06 -2.22 -14.45
CA GLU A 57 33.61 -1.38 -15.52
C GLU A 57 34.59 -0.37 -14.93
N GLN A 58 35.69 -0.14 -15.65
CA GLN A 58 36.60 0.97 -15.38
C GLN A 58 36.09 2.21 -16.13
N PRO A 59 35.86 3.34 -15.45
CA PRO A 59 35.35 4.55 -16.10
C PRO A 59 36.43 5.23 -16.94
N THR A 60 36.01 5.94 -17.98
CA THR A 60 36.90 6.90 -18.67
C THR A 60 36.82 8.24 -17.95
N VAL A 61 37.89 8.58 -17.24
CA VAL A 61 38.03 9.85 -16.52
C VAL A 61 39.02 10.72 -17.28
N ARG A 62 38.69 12.00 -17.48
CA ARG A 62 39.62 13.00 -18.03
C ARG A 62 39.61 14.26 -17.19
N PHE A 63 40.79 14.76 -16.86
CA PHE A 63 40.93 16.01 -16.15
C PHE A 63 40.50 17.19 -17.01
N GLN A 64 39.60 18.03 -16.47
CA GLN A 64 39.04 19.17 -17.19
C GLN A 64 39.93 20.42 -17.11
N HIS A 65 41.10 20.33 -16.47
CA HIS A 65 41.99 21.46 -16.22
C HIS A 65 41.30 22.61 -15.47
N GLN A 66 40.28 22.27 -14.66
CA GLN A 66 39.60 23.24 -13.80
C GLN A 66 40.00 22.97 -12.35
N VAL A 67 40.53 24.01 -11.72
CA VAL A 67 41.10 23.96 -10.37
C VAL A 67 40.55 25.12 -9.56
N LEU A 68 40.21 24.86 -8.29
CA LEU A 68 39.92 25.89 -7.29
C LEU A 68 40.70 25.55 -6.03
N LEU A 69 41.57 26.45 -5.63
CA LEU A 69 42.48 26.34 -4.49
C LEU A 69 42.17 27.43 -3.46
N VAL A 70 42.09 27.03 -2.20
CA VAL A 70 42.07 27.92 -1.03
C VAL A 70 43.10 27.42 -0.02
N ALA A 71 44.06 28.28 0.32
CA ALA A 71 45.08 28.04 1.33
C ALA A 71 44.80 28.91 2.57
N LEU A 72 44.70 28.29 3.74
CA LEU A 72 44.41 28.94 5.02
C LEU A 72 45.71 29.35 5.71
N LEU A 73 45.80 30.58 6.21
CA LEU A 73 47.02 31.13 6.82
C LEU A 73 46.96 31.20 8.37
N ALA A 74 48.13 31.23 9.03
CA ALA A 74 48.31 31.56 10.46
C ALA A 74 48.81 33.00 10.66
N PRO A 75 48.59 33.68 11.81
CA PRO A 75 47.70 33.35 12.94
C PRO A 75 46.39 34.18 12.93
N GLU A 76 46.20 35.07 11.96
CA GLU A 76 44.99 35.89 11.87
C GLU A 76 43.81 35.04 11.39
N GLY A 77 42.94 34.67 12.33
CA GLY A 77 41.74 33.89 12.08
C GLY A 77 40.87 34.53 11.00
N GLY A 78 40.98 34.02 9.77
CA GLY A 78 40.24 34.49 8.60
C GLY A 78 41.10 34.89 7.39
N SER A 79 42.43 34.95 7.52
CA SER A 79 43.31 35.22 6.38
C SER A 79 43.50 33.97 5.51
N PHE A 80 43.27 34.11 4.20
CA PHE A 80 43.42 33.04 3.22
C PHE A 80 44.02 33.57 1.92
N LEU A 81 44.63 32.66 1.16
CA LEU A 81 45.03 32.87 -0.23
C LEU A 81 44.16 31.98 -1.11
N ALA A 82 43.71 32.51 -2.24
CA ALA A 82 42.84 31.79 -3.14
C ALA A 82 43.28 31.98 -4.58
N TRP A 83 43.08 30.92 -5.37
CA TRP A 83 43.29 30.95 -6.80
C TRP A 83 42.45 29.89 -7.49
N SER A 84 42.00 30.18 -8.70
CA SER A 84 41.33 29.19 -9.53
C SER A 84 41.67 29.39 -11.00
N THR A 85 41.28 28.42 -11.81
CA THR A 85 41.26 28.56 -13.27
C THR A 85 40.07 29.39 -13.77
N PHE A 86 39.14 29.79 -12.88
CA PHE A 86 37.96 30.59 -13.22
C PHE A 86 38.27 32.09 -13.11
N PRO A 87 38.24 32.85 -14.22
CA PRO A 87 38.59 34.28 -14.20
C PRO A 87 37.67 35.12 -13.31
N ALA A 88 36.39 34.77 -13.23
CA ALA A 88 35.42 35.50 -12.40
C ALA A 88 35.73 35.36 -10.91
N PHE A 89 36.07 34.16 -10.42
CA PHE A 89 36.52 33.95 -9.04
C PHE A 89 37.76 34.76 -8.71
N ASN A 90 38.77 34.73 -9.60
CA ASN A 90 40.04 35.43 -9.37
C ASN A 90 39.85 36.94 -9.24
N ARG A 91 38.90 37.53 -9.99
CA ARG A 91 38.54 38.96 -9.87
C ARG A 91 37.91 39.32 -8.53
N LEU A 92 37.19 38.38 -7.89
CA LEU A 92 36.55 38.58 -6.60
C LEU A 92 37.52 38.52 -5.42
N GLN A 93 38.70 37.89 -5.58
CA GLN A 93 39.64 37.68 -4.48
C GLN A 93 40.42 38.94 -4.07
N GLY A 94 40.61 39.91 -4.98
CA GLY A 94 41.36 41.13 -4.69
C GLY A 94 42.75 40.85 -4.11
N HIS A 95 43.00 41.29 -2.88
CA HIS A 95 44.27 41.08 -2.16
C HIS A 95 44.54 39.62 -1.77
N HIS A 96 43.53 38.75 -1.78
CA HIS A 96 43.67 37.32 -1.49
C HIS A 96 44.12 36.48 -2.71
N LEU A 97 44.23 37.09 -3.89
CA LEU A 97 44.62 36.37 -5.11
C LEU A 97 46.13 36.07 -5.12
N ARG A 98 46.49 34.79 -5.23
CA ARG A 98 47.89 34.37 -5.42
C ARG A 98 48.00 33.34 -6.55
N ILE A 99 48.66 33.69 -7.64
CA ILE A 99 48.81 32.80 -8.80
C ILE A 99 49.89 31.75 -8.51
N PRO A 100 49.57 30.44 -8.53
CA PRO A 100 50.53 29.38 -8.33
C PRO A 100 51.27 29.03 -9.63
N LEU A 101 52.45 28.40 -9.49
CA LEU A 101 53.15 27.71 -10.55
C LEU A 101 52.61 26.27 -10.63
N ILE A 102 52.18 25.85 -11.81
CA ILE A 102 51.75 24.47 -12.05
C ILE A 102 52.78 23.83 -12.97
N SER A 103 53.46 22.78 -12.51
CA SER A 103 54.59 22.16 -13.20
C SER A 103 54.48 20.64 -13.27
N VAL A 104 54.91 20.04 -14.39
CA VAL A 104 55.12 18.60 -14.51
C VAL A 104 56.62 18.29 -14.47
N ARG A 105 57.04 17.40 -13.56
CA ARG A 105 58.33 16.71 -13.68
C ARG A 105 58.10 15.37 -14.38
N GLY A 106 58.49 15.27 -15.65
CA GLY A 106 58.46 14.02 -16.42
C GLY A 106 59.87 13.56 -16.78
N PHE A 107 60.17 12.27 -16.61
CA PHE A 107 61.30 11.61 -17.26
C PHE A 107 60.91 11.32 -18.71
N ARG A 108 61.74 11.71 -19.68
CA ARG A 108 61.62 11.27 -21.08
C ARG A 108 62.90 10.51 -21.44
N CYS A 109 62.81 9.20 -21.63
CA CYS A 109 63.84 8.47 -22.37
C CYS A 109 63.52 8.64 -23.86
N GLY A 110 64.47 9.12 -24.64
CA GLY A 110 64.30 9.22 -26.09
C GLY A 110 64.25 7.83 -26.71
N ASP A 111 63.18 7.53 -27.44
CA ASP A 111 63.17 6.43 -28.39
C ASP A 111 63.93 6.87 -29.65
N GLU A 112 65.15 6.36 -29.84
CA GLU A 112 65.75 6.27 -31.17
C GLU A 112 66.03 4.81 -31.50
N GLY A 113 65.46 4.34 -32.61
CA GLY A 113 65.82 3.07 -33.22
C GLY A 113 67.26 3.13 -33.73
N GLY A 114 68.12 2.27 -33.16
CA GLY A 114 69.51 2.11 -33.59
C GLY A 114 70.07 0.77 -33.11
N ARG A 115 70.71 0.05 -34.03
CA ARG A 115 71.26 -1.32 -33.86
C ARG A 115 72.33 -1.42 -32.77
N GLU A 116 72.47 -2.65 -32.25
CA GLU A 116 73.45 -3.13 -31.28
C GLU A 116 74.88 -2.59 -31.49
N GLY A 117 75.46 -2.05 -30.41
CA GLY A 117 76.90 -1.84 -30.28
C GLY A 117 77.27 -0.48 -29.69
N GLU A 118 77.84 -0.50 -28.49
CA GLU A 118 78.59 0.57 -27.79
C GLU A 118 77.84 1.63 -26.94
N GLY A 119 78.29 1.75 -25.68
CA GLY A 119 78.32 3.00 -24.90
C GLY A 119 77.03 3.48 -24.25
N LYS A 120 76.91 3.34 -22.92
CA LYS A 120 75.93 4.09 -22.09
C LYS A 120 76.12 5.61 -22.30
N THR A 121 75.20 6.27 -22.99
CA THR A 121 75.01 7.72 -22.90
C THR A 121 74.14 8.04 -21.67
N PRO A 122 74.44 9.10 -20.89
CA PRO A 122 73.66 9.44 -19.72
C PRO A 122 72.36 10.14 -20.16
N CYS A 123 71.23 9.73 -19.59
CA CYS A 123 69.95 10.43 -19.75
C CYS A 123 70.13 11.90 -19.34
N SER A 124 69.92 12.82 -20.28
CA SER A 124 69.92 14.26 -19.98
C SER A 124 68.53 14.72 -19.53
N TRP A 125 68.53 15.64 -18.56
CA TRP A 125 67.34 16.23 -17.97
C TRP A 125 66.75 17.29 -18.89
N GLU A 126 65.56 17.06 -19.44
CA GLU A 126 64.77 18.14 -20.05
C GLU A 126 63.36 18.21 -19.44
N PRO A 127 63.00 19.32 -18.78
CA PRO A 127 61.66 19.51 -18.25
C PRO A 127 60.66 19.70 -19.40
N SER A 128 59.61 18.87 -19.43
CA SER A 128 58.47 19.07 -20.32
C SER A 128 57.43 19.95 -19.64
N PHE A 129 57.12 21.10 -20.26
CA PHE A 129 56.12 22.05 -19.77
C PHE A 129 54.72 21.60 -20.18
N GLY A 130 54.10 20.77 -19.34
CA GLY A 130 52.65 20.57 -19.28
C GLY A 130 52.17 20.83 -17.84
N PRO A 131 50.91 21.24 -17.62
CA PRO A 131 50.39 21.54 -16.28
C PRO A 131 50.01 20.28 -15.46
N THR A 132 49.76 19.14 -16.10
CA THR A 132 49.35 17.88 -15.46
C THR A 132 49.78 16.68 -16.28
N ARG A 133 50.04 15.53 -15.63
CA ARG A 133 50.37 14.27 -16.32
C ARG A 133 49.32 13.22 -15.99
N GLU A 134 48.60 12.76 -17.02
CA GLU A 134 47.75 11.58 -16.95
C GLU A 134 48.57 10.38 -17.45
N GLU A 135 48.57 9.28 -16.71
CA GLU A 135 49.26 8.03 -17.06
C GLU A 135 48.24 6.90 -17.24
N ASP A 136 48.35 6.21 -18.37
CA ASP A 136 47.72 4.92 -18.63
C ASP A 136 48.76 3.83 -18.32
N ARG A 137 48.59 3.14 -17.19
CA ARG A 137 49.57 2.18 -16.66
C ARG A 137 49.42 0.81 -17.32
N ASN A 138 48.20 0.45 -17.71
CA ASN A 138 47.90 -0.85 -18.31
C ASN A 138 47.78 -0.81 -19.86
N GLN A 139 47.94 0.38 -20.46
CA GLN A 139 47.87 0.65 -21.91
C GLN A 139 46.51 0.27 -22.54
N ASP A 140 45.41 0.39 -21.78
CA ASP A 140 44.06 0.05 -22.25
C ASP A 140 43.32 1.23 -22.91
N GLY A 141 43.97 2.40 -23.00
CA GLY A 141 43.42 3.64 -23.55
C GLY A 141 42.61 4.46 -22.54
N LYS A 142 42.56 4.04 -21.27
CA LYS A 142 41.97 4.80 -20.15
C LYS A 142 43.08 5.29 -19.23
N MET A 143 42.93 6.51 -18.74
CA MET A 143 43.89 7.08 -17.81
C MET A 143 43.67 6.48 -16.41
N ASP A 144 44.72 5.88 -15.85
CA ASP A 144 44.71 5.22 -14.54
C ASP A 144 45.13 6.16 -13.42
N LEU A 145 46.06 7.08 -13.70
CA LEU A 145 46.70 7.94 -12.70
C LEU A 145 46.73 9.39 -13.18
N LEU A 146 46.39 10.32 -12.30
CA LEU A 146 46.63 11.76 -12.47
C LEU A 146 47.71 12.21 -11.50
N HIS A 147 48.80 12.75 -12.04
CA HIS A 147 49.81 13.49 -11.28
C HIS A 147 49.55 14.98 -11.43
N PHE A 148 49.13 15.62 -10.34
CA PHE A 148 48.88 17.05 -10.25
C PHE A 148 49.86 17.68 -9.25
N GLN A 149 50.70 18.60 -9.72
CA GLN A 149 51.63 19.35 -8.88
C GLN A 149 51.39 20.85 -9.03
N LEU A 150 51.26 21.51 -7.88
CA LEU A 150 51.01 22.93 -7.78
C LEU A 150 51.93 23.53 -6.71
N GLU A 151 52.53 24.67 -7.01
CA GLU A 151 53.42 25.40 -6.12
C GLU A 151 52.88 26.81 -5.90
N LEU A 152 52.48 27.13 -4.68
CA LEU A 152 51.97 28.46 -4.33
C LEU A 152 53.11 29.32 -3.77
N PRO A 153 53.47 30.45 -4.41
CA PRO A 153 54.52 31.34 -3.92
C PRO A 153 54.02 32.13 -2.70
N LEU A 154 54.74 32.02 -1.59
CA LEU A 154 54.40 32.67 -0.32
C LEU A 154 55.39 33.79 0.02
N GLN A 155 54.92 34.82 0.70
CA GLN A 155 55.79 35.83 1.32
C GLN A 155 56.44 35.24 2.59
N SER A 156 57.55 35.83 3.04
CA SER A 156 58.26 35.39 4.26
C SER A 156 57.42 35.46 5.54
N THR A 157 56.30 36.18 5.51
CA THR A 157 55.34 36.35 6.62
C THR A 157 54.10 35.46 6.49
N GLU A 158 53.89 34.79 5.35
CA GLU A 158 52.71 33.97 5.08
C GLU A 158 52.98 32.50 5.43
N HIS A 159 52.20 31.94 6.36
CA HIS A 159 52.34 30.56 6.81
C HIS A 159 51.05 29.77 6.58
N VAL A 160 51.09 28.73 5.74
CA VAL A 160 49.90 27.92 5.40
C VAL A 160 49.65 26.82 6.43
N LEU A 161 48.46 26.82 7.04
CA LEU A 161 47.97 25.82 8.00
C LEU A 161 46.94 24.86 7.39
N GLY A 162 46.47 25.12 6.17
CA GLY A 162 45.52 24.21 5.54
C GLY A 162 45.37 24.49 4.07
N VAL A 163 44.99 23.45 3.33
CA VAL A 163 44.77 23.51 1.88
C VAL A 163 43.46 22.83 1.57
N GLN A 164 42.62 23.53 0.80
CA GLN A 164 41.41 23.03 0.17
C GLN A 164 41.57 23.14 -1.34
N LEU A 165 41.41 22.03 -2.04
CA LEU A 165 41.64 21.93 -3.48
C LEU A 165 40.49 21.15 -4.11
N ILE A 166 39.84 21.76 -5.11
CA ILE A 166 38.90 21.08 -5.99
C ILE A 166 39.54 20.91 -7.36
N LEU A 167 39.53 19.67 -7.85
CA LEU A 167 39.86 19.30 -9.22
C LEU A 167 38.60 18.77 -9.89
N THR A 168 38.27 19.20 -11.12
CA THR A 168 37.10 18.67 -11.83
C THR A 168 37.49 17.75 -13.00
N PHE A 169 36.63 16.77 -13.27
CA PHE A 169 36.85 15.72 -14.25
C PHE A 169 35.59 15.48 -15.08
N SER A 170 35.75 15.07 -16.33
CA SER A 170 34.66 14.39 -17.05
C SER A 170 34.74 12.91 -16.75
N TYR A 171 33.61 12.32 -16.42
CA TYR A 171 33.46 10.92 -16.05
C TYR A 171 32.47 10.24 -16.99
N GLN A 172 32.90 9.17 -17.65
CA GLN A 172 32.10 8.46 -18.65
C GLN A 172 32.09 6.94 -18.42
N LEU A 173 30.91 6.35 -18.59
CA LEU A 173 30.66 4.91 -18.60
C LEU A 173 29.97 4.55 -19.92
N HIS A 174 30.26 3.38 -20.48
CA HIS A 174 29.78 3.02 -21.82
C HIS A 174 29.20 1.61 -21.92
N ARG A 175 29.52 0.70 -20.99
CA ARG A 175 29.25 -0.74 -21.19
C ARG A 175 27.77 -1.12 -21.21
N MET A 176 27.01 -0.78 -20.17
CA MET A 176 25.57 -1.11 -20.10
C MET A 176 24.67 0.14 -20.12
N SER A 177 25.20 1.28 -19.71
CA SER A 177 24.54 2.58 -19.70
C SER A 177 25.54 3.62 -20.17
N THR A 178 25.18 4.47 -21.14
CA THR A 178 26.05 5.57 -21.57
C THR A 178 25.85 6.74 -20.61
N PHE A 179 26.59 6.74 -19.51
CA PHE A 179 26.45 7.76 -18.46
C PHE A 179 27.62 8.74 -18.56
N VAL A 180 27.30 10.03 -18.72
CA VAL A 180 28.28 11.11 -18.86
C VAL A 180 27.97 12.17 -17.81
N MET A 181 28.97 12.49 -16.98
CA MET A 181 28.83 13.55 -15.99
C MET A 181 30.13 14.32 -15.78
N GLN A 182 30.01 15.52 -15.23
CA GLN A 182 31.13 16.23 -14.64
C GLN A 182 31.20 15.96 -13.15
N THR A 183 32.37 15.50 -12.70
CA THR A 183 32.66 15.14 -11.31
C THR A 183 33.72 16.07 -10.74
N MET A 184 33.90 15.99 -9.42
CA MET A 184 34.98 16.67 -8.73
C MET A 184 35.67 15.76 -7.73
N ALA A 185 36.97 15.98 -7.53
CA ALA A 185 37.73 15.50 -6.39
C ALA A 185 37.94 16.68 -5.44
N PHE A 186 37.46 16.54 -4.21
CA PHE A 186 37.67 17.52 -3.14
C PHE A 186 38.74 17.00 -2.19
N LEU A 187 39.81 17.78 -2.06
CA LEU A 187 40.97 17.48 -1.23
C LEU A 187 41.04 18.54 -0.14
N GLN A 188 41.02 18.12 1.11
CA GLN A 188 41.15 19.00 2.26
C GLN A 188 42.19 18.43 3.21
N SER A 189 43.12 19.28 3.65
CA SER A 189 44.13 18.93 4.64
C SER A 189 44.40 20.12 5.54
N SER A 190 44.59 19.85 6.83
CA SER A 190 44.91 20.84 7.86
C SER A 190 46.17 20.40 8.61
N PHE A 191 47.05 21.35 8.89
CA PHE A 191 48.35 21.12 9.49
C PHE A 191 48.43 21.83 10.85
N PRO A 192 48.91 21.16 11.92
CA PRO A 192 49.13 21.80 13.22
C PRO A 192 50.27 22.83 13.20
N VAL A 193 51.21 22.68 12.27
CA VAL A 193 52.37 23.55 12.05
C VAL A 193 52.46 23.90 10.58
N PRO A 194 52.98 25.10 10.21
CA PRO A 194 53.15 25.48 8.81
C PRO A 194 53.97 24.44 8.04
N GLY A 195 53.36 23.86 7.00
CA GLY A 195 53.99 22.84 6.17
C GLY A 195 54.59 23.44 4.90
N SER A 196 55.73 22.90 4.44
CA SER A 196 56.34 23.27 3.16
C SER A 196 55.83 22.42 2.00
N GLN A 197 55.44 21.16 2.25
CA GLN A 197 54.97 20.26 1.20
C GLN A 197 53.80 19.39 1.67
N LEU A 198 52.79 19.26 0.80
CA LEU A 198 51.63 18.39 0.99
C LEU A 198 51.64 17.29 -0.09
N TYR A 199 51.69 16.03 0.34
CA TYR A 199 51.55 14.87 -0.54
C TYR A 199 50.22 14.17 -0.28
N VAL A 200 49.37 14.09 -1.31
CA VAL A 200 48.05 13.46 -1.26
C VAL A 200 47.99 12.32 -2.26
N ASN A 201 47.68 11.12 -1.77
CA ASN A 201 47.33 9.99 -2.62
C ASN A 201 45.86 9.65 -2.40
N GLY A 202 45.08 9.58 -3.47
CA GLY A 202 43.64 9.41 -3.40
C GLY A 202 43.08 8.46 -4.46
N ASN A 203 42.03 7.73 -4.11
CA ASN A 203 41.31 6.87 -5.05
C ASN A 203 39.96 7.50 -5.41
N LEU A 204 39.70 7.64 -6.72
CA LEU A 204 38.41 8.12 -7.23
C LEU A 204 37.42 6.96 -7.31
N GLN A 205 36.40 6.98 -6.45
CA GLN A 205 35.37 5.94 -6.39
C GLN A 205 33.97 6.52 -6.60
N LEU A 206 33.18 5.90 -7.47
CA LEU A 206 31.79 6.28 -7.69
C LEU A 206 30.89 5.67 -6.60
N GLN A 207 30.11 6.52 -5.94
CA GLN A 207 29.05 6.15 -5.03
C GLN A 207 27.69 6.33 -5.71
N GLN A 208 26.92 5.25 -5.77
CA GLN A 208 25.62 5.19 -6.44
C GLN A 208 24.48 5.04 -5.41
N LYS A 209 23.54 5.99 -5.36
CA LYS A 209 22.33 5.95 -4.51
C LYS A 209 21.12 5.28 -5.20
N GLN A 210 21.08 5.27 -6.53
CA GLN A 210 20.00 4.67 -7.34
C GLN A 210 20.58 3.82 -8.49
N PRO A 211 19.92 2.73 -8.92
CA PRO A 211 20.35 1.97 -10.10
C PRO A 211 20.37 2.81 -11.38
N LEU A 212 21.35 2.59 -12.26
CA LEU A 212 21.38 3.17 -13.59
C LEU A 212 20.37 2.47 -14.52
N SER A 213 19.90 3.17 -15.54
CA SER A 213 19.02 2.58 -16.57
C SER A 213 19.83 1.72 -17.53
N TYR A 214 19.30 0.58 -17.98
CA TYR A 214 19.90 -0.23 -19.03
C TYR A 214 19.71 0.42 -20.41
N GLY A 215 20.82 0.71 -21.09
CA GLY A 215 20.82 1.36 -22.39
C GLY A 215 20.44 2.85 -22.33
N GLY A 216 20.83 3.58 -23.37
CA GLY A 216 20.56 5.02 -23.51
C GLY A 216 21.65 5.92 -22.94
N LEU A 217 21.51 7.21 -23.24
CA LEU A 217 22.41 8.28 -22.82
C LEU A 217 21.83 9.00 -21.60
N ASP A 218 22.55 8.95 -20.48
CA ASP A 218 22.25 9.72 -19.28
C ASP A 218 23.30 10.82 -19.10
N VAL A 219 22.84 12.07 -19.31
CA VAL A 219 23.63 13.30 -19.24
C VAL A 219 23.12 14.25 -18.16
N ARG A 220 22.31 13.76 -17.21
CA ARG A 220 21.66 14.61 -16.18
C ARG A 220 22.65 15.45 -15.38
N TYR A 221 23.85 14.92 -15.12
CA TYR A 221 24.92 15.63 -14.41
C TYR A 221 26.07 16.05 -15.33
N ASN A 222 25.85 16.12 -16.63
CA ASN A 222 26.79 16.72 -17.59
C ASN A 222 26.68 18.25 -17.57
N VAL A 223 26.74 18.82 -16.37
CA VAL A 223 26.69 20.25 -16.10
C VAL A 223 27.84 20.61 -15.17
N SER A 224 28.37 21.83 -15.33
CA SER A 224 29.52 22.29 -14.55
C SER A 224 29.26 22.24 -13.06
N VAL A 225 30.14 21.53 -12.32
CA VAL A 225 30.08 21.46 -10.86
C VAL A 225 30.28 22.83 -10.22
N ILE A 226 31.13 23.66 -10.83
CA ILE A 226 31.38 25.05 -10.42
C ILE A 226 30.93 25.96 -11.56
N ASN A 227 30.08 26.94 -11.25
CA ASN A 227 29.66 27.94 -12.23
C ASN A 227 30.78 28.98 -12.43
N GLY A 228 31.71 28.68 -13.33
CA GLY A 228 32.88 29.50 -13.61
C GLY A 228 32.60 30.93 -14.10
N SER A 229 31.37 31.21 -14.55
CA SER A 229 30.95 32.51 -15.07
C SER A 229 30.14 33.34 -14.08
N SER A 230 29.88 32.84 -12.87
CA SER A 230 29.07 33.57 -11.90
C SER A 230 29.76 34.85 -11.40
N PRO A 231 29.05 35.98 -11.29
CA PRO A 231 29.58 37.18 -10.66
C PRO A 231 29.50 37.14 -9.12
N PHE A 232 28.82 36.14 -8.53
CA PHE A 232 28.53 36.10 -7.10
C PHE A 232 29.57 35.27 -6.33
N ALA A 233 30.11 35.83 -5.25
CA ALA A 233 31.07 35.13 -4.39
C ALA A 233 30.49 33.85 -3.75
N SER A 234 29.18 33.83 -3.50
CA SER A 234 28.49 32.67 -2.91
C SER A 234 28.52 31.41 -3.78
N ASP A 235 28.68 31.56 -5.09
CA ASP A 235 28.70 30.42 -6.03
C ASP A 235 30.06 29.71 -6.06
N TYR A 236 31.07 30.33 -5.45
CA TYR A 236 32.40 29.79 -5.26
C TYR A 236 32.68 29.34 -3.83
N ASP A 237 31.67 29.39 -2.95
CA ASP A 237 31.77 28.86 -1.59
C ASP A 237 31.93 27.34 -1.64
N LEU A 238 33.12 26.87 -1.23
CA LEU A 238 33.50 25.46 -1.19
C LEU A 238 32.48 24.60 -0.44
N THR A 239 31.90 25.11 0.66
CA THR A 239 30.96 24.35 1.48
C THR A 239 29.64 24.13 0.72
N ARG A 240 29.17 25.16 0.01
CA ARG A 240 27.96 25.06 -0.83
C ARG A 240 28.19 24.16 -2.04
N ILE A 241 29.34 24.27 -2.70
CA ILE A 241 29.70 23.43 -3.86
C ILE A 241 29.72 21.95 -3.44
N VAL A 242 30.40 21.63 -2.33
CA VAL A 242 30.49 20.26 -1.79
C VAL A 242 29.11 19.75 -1.38
N ALA A 243 28.32 20.55 -0.66
CA ALA A 243 26.97 20.18 -0.25
C ALA A 243 26.04 19.89 -1.45
N ALA A 244 26.00 20.78 -2.45
CA ALA A 244 25.19 20.62 -3.65
C ALA A 244 25.64 19.40 -4.50
N TYR A 245 26.94 19.11 -4.54
CA TYR A 245 27.44 17.92 -5.22
C TYR A 245 27.05 16.62 -4.49
N GLN A 246 27.04 16.62 -3.15
CA GLN A 246 26.66 15.46 -2.35
C GLN A 246 25.15 15.14 -2.41
N GLU A 247 24.29 16.07 -2.82
CA GLU A 247 22.86 15.83 -3.04
C GLU A 247 22.58 14.93 -4.25
N ARG A 248 23.52 14.83 -5.21
CA ARG A 248 23.36 13.99 -6.41
C ARG A 248 23.20 12.51 -6.05
N ASN A 249 22.53 11.77 -6.94
CA ASN A 249 22.37 10.32 -6.79
C ASN A 249 23.61 9.52 -7.19
N GLU A 250 24.49 10.11 -8.01
CA GLU A 250 25.72 9.53 -8.50
C GLU A 250 26.86 10.53 -8.22
N VAL A 251 27.77 10.17 -7.31
CA VAL A 251 28.81 11.07 -6.77
C VAL A 251 30.16 10.35 -6.81
N VAL A 252 31.20 10.97 -7.34
CA VAL A 252 32.58 10.46 -7.17
C VAL A 252 33.17 11.02 -5.88
N LEU A 253 33.58 10.13 -4.98
CA LEU A 253 34.30 10.44 -3.75
C LEU A 253 35.79 10.18 -3.95
N CYS A 254 36.61 11.07 -3.41
CA CYS A 254 38.05 10.88 -3.32
C CYS A 254 38.40 10.42 -1.90
N HIS A 255 38.79 9.17 -1.74
CA HIS A 255 39.28 8.67 -0.45
C HIS A 255 40.75 9.05 -0.32
N ASN A 256 41.03 10.13 0.41
CA ASN A 256 42.38 10.65 0.59
C ASN A 256 43.09 9.89 1.72
N VAL A 257 44.27 9.36 1.44
CA VAL A 257 45.24 8.95 2.47
C VAL A 257 46.34 10.01 2.47
N PRO A 258 46.33 10.98 3.40
CA PRO A 258 47.42 11.94 3.51
C PRO A 258 48.67 11.19 3.96
N LEU A 259 49.67 11.09 3.08
CA LEU A 259 50.78 10.15 3.29
C LEU A 259 51.98 10.75 4.00
N ASN A 260 52.12 12.07 4.13
CA ASN A 260 53.00 12.80 5.05
C ASN A 260 52.91 14.32 4.78
N ALA A 261 52.91 15.15 5.82
CA ALA A 261 53.27 16.57 5.72
C ALA A 261 54.72 16.69 6.19
N VAL A 262 55.65 16.99 5.28
CA VAL A 262 57.06 17.16 5.65
C VAL A 262 57.28 18.65 5.93
N SER A 263 57.64 19.01 7.17
CA SER A 263 58.16 20.35 7.47
C SER A 263 59.67 20.32 7.29
N LEU A 264 60.18 20.73 6.12
CA LEU A 264 61.60 21.05 6.00
C LEU A 264 61.79 22.44 6.62
N GLY A 265 62.72 22.55 7.57
CA GLY A 265 62.89 23.70 8.46
C GLY A 265 63.02 25.08 7.79
N SER A 266 62.95 26.11 8.64
CA SER A 266 62.97 27.54 8.37
C SER A 266 63.82 27.96 7.15
N GLY A 267 63.17 28.47 6.10
CA GLY A 267 63.86 29.22 5.05
C GLY A 267 63.35 29.06 3.61
N VAL A 268 62.43 28.13 3.32
CA VAL A 268 61.94 27.93 1.94
C VAL A 268 60.42 28.14 1.86
N PRO A 269 59.94 29.29 1.34
CA PRO A 269 58.52 29.52 1.08
C PRO A 269 58.14 28.99 -0.31
N LEU A 270 57.82 27.70 -0.41
CA LEU A 270 57.11 27.14 -1.57
C LEU A 270 56.19 26.03 -1.07
N THR A 271 54.90 26.33 -0.87
CA THR A 271 53.89 25.32 -0.57
C THR A 271 53.61 24.51 -1.82
N GLN A 272 54.33 23.39 -1.95
CA GLN A 272 54.14 22.43 -3.03
C GLN A 272 53.08 21.41 -2.63
N THR A 273 52.01 21.31 -3.41
CA THR A 273 51.01 20.24 -3.30
C THR A 273 51.25 19.24 -4.41
N HIS A 274 51.55 17.99 -4.05
CA HIS A 274 51.65 16.88 -4.98
C HIS A 274 50.47 15.94 -4.74
N THR A 275 49.61 15.81 -5.74
CA THR A 275 48.40 14.98 -5.69
C THR A 275 48.50 13.89 -6.72
N ILE A 276 48.40 12.65 -6.27
CA ILE A 276 48.24 11.47 -7.13
C ILE A 276 46.82 10.96 -6.94
N LEU A 277 46.04 10.93 -8.03
CA LEU A 277 44.70 10.35 -8.04
C LEU A 277 44.67 9.10 -8.89
N GLN A 278 44.21 7.99 -8.32
CA GLN A 278 44.06 6.72 -9.02
C GLN A 278 42.59 6.46 -9.39
N VAL A 279 42.38 6.00 -10.62
CA VAL A 279 41.10 5.55 -11.16
C VAL A 279 41.06 4.03 -11.10
N SER A 280 40.06 3.45 -10.46
CA SER A 280 39.92 2.00 -10.33
C SER A 280 38.64 1.48 -10.97
N THR A 281 38.62 0.17 -11.28
CA THR A 281 37.41 -0.54 -11.71
C THR A 281 36.33 -0.45 -10.63
N ILE A 282 35.10 -0.16 -11.02
CA ILE A 282 33.96 -0.01 -10.12
C ILE A 282 32.86 -1.03 -10.43
N ARG A 283 32.11 -1.41 -9.40
CA ARG A 283 30.91 -2.26 -9.52
C ARG A 283 29.65 -1.39 -9.58
N LEU A 284 28.92 -1.49 -10.68
CA LEU A 284 27.73 -0.70 -11.00
C LEU A 284 26.47 -1.56 -10.92
N VAL A 285 25.37 -0.95 -10.47
CA VAL A 285 24.05 -1.58 -10.40
C VAL A 285 23.09 -0.93 -11.41
N TYR A 286 22.37 -1.73 -12.19
CA TYR A 286 21.46 -1.24 -13.24
C TYR A 286 20.15 -2.04 -13.33
N LEU A 287 19.16 -1.48 -14.02
CA LEU A 287 17.83 -2.08 -14.25
C LEU A 287 17.72 -2.64 -15.67
N GLU A 288 17.68 -3.97 -15.78
CA GLU A 288 17.65 -4.74 -17.03
C GLU A 288 16.21 -5.21 -17.37
N PRO A 289 15.75 -5.11 -18.63
CA PRO A 289 14.49 -5.73 -19.06
C PRO A 289 14.55 -7.26 -19.06
N MET A 290 13.54 -7.98 -18.54
CA MET A 290 13.51 -9.45 -18.39
C MET A 290 13.41 -10.28 -19.69
N LEU A 291 13.54 -9.69 -20.89
CA LEU A 291 13.59 -10.50 -22.10
C LEU A 291 14.99 -11.09 -22.28
N PRO A 292 15.13 -12.36 -22.73
CA PRO A 292 16.43 -12.97 -22.92
C PRO A 292 17.13 -12.26 -24.08
N THR A 293 17.98 -11.28 -23.77
CA THR A 293 19.00 -10.85 -24.71
C THR A 293 19.92 -12.05 -24.92
N ALA A 294 19.77 -12.70 -26.07
CA ALA A 294 20.79 -13.57 -26.64
C ALA A 294 22.05 -12.73 -26.87
N SER A 295 22.83 -12.53 -25.82
CA SER A 295 24.13 -11.86 -25.84
C SER A 295 24.94 -12.34 -24.64
N CYS A 296 25.09 -13.65 -24.54
CA CYS A 296 26.26 -14.27 -23.92
C CYS A 296 26.60 -15.50 -24.76
N MET A 297 27.88 -15.68 -25.05
CA MET A 297 28.49 -16.65 -25.98
C MET A 297 28.67 -16.16 -27.42
N GLN A 298 29.66 -15.29 -27.59
CA GLN A 298 30.55 -15.41 -28.74
C GLN A 298 31.24 -16.77 -28.66
N GLY A 299 31.04 -17.60 -29.69
CA GLY A 299 31.72 -18.88 -29.86
C GLY A 299 30.79 -20.08 -29.90
N HIS A 300 30.02 -20.23 -30.98
CA HIS A 300 29.88 -21.45 -31.77
C HIS A 300 28.67 -21.33 -32.73
N ARG A 301 28.93 -21.59 -34.02
CA ARG A 301 27.91 -21.68 -35.08
C ARG A 301 26.85 -22.73 -34.72
N LEU A 302 25.61 -22.31 -34.56
CA LEU A 302 24.44 -23.16 -34.81
C LEU A 302 23.43 -22.38 -35.64
N GLN A 303 23.17 -22.90 -36.84
CA GLN A 303 22.10 -22.44 -37.73
C GLN A 303 20.76 -22.60 -37.03
N ALA A 304 20.15 -21.48 -36.66
CA ALA A 304 18.73 -21.43 -36.33
C ALA A 304 17.97 -20.90 -37.54
N SER A 305 17.18 -21.79 -38.14
CA SER A 305 16.23 -21.54 -39.21
C SER A 305 15.40 -20.29 -38.91
N GLY A 306 15.52 -19.28 -39.77
CA GLY A 306 14.83 -18.00 -39.61
C GLY A 306 13.32 -18.17 -39.69
N MET A 307 12.63 -18.05 -38.56
CA MET A 307 11.21 -17.74 -38.55
C MET A 307 11.07 -16.24 -38.76
N TRP A 308 10.97 -15.84 -40.04
CA TRP A 308 10.64 -14.48 -40.46
C TRP A 308 9.20 -14.18 -40.04
N LEU A 309 8.99 -13.68 -38.83
CA LEU A 309 7.79 -12.89 -38.54
C LEU A 309 8.02 -11.48 -39.08
N PRO A 310 7.21 -11.01 -40.05
CA PRO A 310 7.44 -9.72 -40.68
C PRO A 310 7.37 -8.59 -39.64
N ARG A 311 8.26 -7.59 -39.77
CA ARG A 311 8.19 -6.34 -39.01
C ARG A 311 6.84 -5.68 -39.32
N VAL A 312 5.89 -5.82 -38.39
CA VAL A 312 4.60 -5.13 -38.46
C VAL A 312 4.88 -3.63 -38.32
N SER A 313 4.63 -2.88 -39.40
CA SER A 313 4.81 -1.43 -39.47
C SER A 313 4.14 -0.72 -38.29
N SER A 314 4.72 0.38 -37.81
CA SER A 314 4.11 1.26 -36.80
C SER A 314 2.69 1.69 -37.19
N THR A 315 2.42 1.82 -38.50
CA THR A 315 1.09 2.11 -39.05
C THR A 315 0.10 0.96 -38.87
N ALA A 316 0.56 -0.30 -38.91
CA ALA A 316 -0.29 -1.46 -38.67
C ALA A 316 -0.59 -1.65 -37.18
N VAL A 317 0.36 -1.32 -36.29
CA VAL A 317 0.13 -1.33 -34.83
C VAL A 317 -0.87 -0.25 -34.43
N THR A 318 -0.74 0.96 -34.98
CA THR A 318 -1.70 2.06 -34.74
C THR A 318 -3.07 1.76 -35.33
N ALA A 319 -3.16 1.18 -36.53
CA ALA A 319 -4.43 0.74 -37.10
C ALA A 319 -5.10 -0.36 -36.25
N LEU A 320 -4.32 -1.32 -35.71
CA LEU A 320 -4.84 -2.35 -34.81
C LEU A 320 -5.31 -1.76 -33.47
N LEU A 321 -4.59 -0.78 -32.92
CA LEU A 321 -5.01 -0.08 -31.70
C LEU A 321 -6.25 0.79 -31.92
N LEU A 322 -6.38 1.44 -33.08
CA LEU A 322 -7.58 2.20 -33.46
C LEU A 322 -8.78 1.28 -33.72
N ALA A 323 -8.56 0.13 -34.35
CA ALA A 323 -9.59 -0.89 -34.52
C ALA A 323 -10.00 -1.51 -33.19
N GLN A 324 -9.06 -1.75 -32.27
CA GLN A 324 -9.32 -2.27 -30.93
C GLN A 324 -10.06 -1.23 -30.06
N THR A 325 -9.66 0.05 -30.10
CA THR A 325 -10.37 1.12 -29.41
C THR A 325 -11.73 1.38 -30.03
N GLY A 326 -11.88 1.32 -31.34
CA GLY A 326 -13.17 1.37 -32.03
C GLY A 326 -14.07 0.19 -31.69
N LEU A 327 -13.52 -1.02 -31.55
CA LEU A 327 -14.26 -2.22 -31.13
C LEU A 327 -14.61 -2.20 -29.63
N LEU A 328 -13.70 -1.74 -28.77
CA LEU A 328 -13.96 -1.53 -27.35
C LEU A 328 -15.00 -0.43 -27.14
N LEU A 329 -14.88 0.69 -27.87
CA LEU A 329 -15.92 1.71 -27.91
C LEU A 329 -17.20 1.12 -28.47
N PHE A 330 -17.20 0.28 -29.50
CA PHE A 330 -18.43 -0.36 -29.97
C PHE A 330 -19.03 -1.35 -28.94
N LEU A 331 -18.21 -2.05 -28.16
CA LEU A 331 -18.65 -2.96 -27.10
C LEU A 331 -19.10 -2.23 -25.83
N VAL A 332 -18.53 -1.06 -25.54
CA VAL A 332 -18.87 -0.20 -24.39
C VAL A 332 -19.98 0.81 -24.71
N SER A 333 -20.06 1.27 -25.97
CA SER A 333 -21.05 2.21 -26.51
C SER A 333 -22.24 1.50 -27.14
N ARG A 334 -22.16 0.18 -27.41
CA ARG A 334 -23.39 -0.61 -27.32
C ARG A 334 -23.90 -0.37 -25.91
N PRO A 335 -25.12 0.15 -25.73
CA PRO A 335 -25.76 -0.01 -24.45
C PRO A 335 -25.65 -1.52 -24.18
N ARG A 336 -24.81 -1.90 -23.20
CA ARG A 336 -25.12 -3.09 -22.40
C ARG A 336 -26.61 -2.92 -22.15
N PRO A 337 -27.47 -3.92 -22.41
CA PRO A 337 -28.85 -3.75 -21.99
C PRO A 337 -28.72 -3.32 -20.54
N LEU A 338 -29.12 -2.07 -20.25
CA LEU A 338 -29.61 -1.77 -18.93
C LEU A 338 -30.61 -2.90 -18.79
N SER A 339 -30.31 -3.85 -17.89
CA SER A 339 -31.35 -4.67 -17.31
C SER A 339 -32.50 -3.70 -17.10
N PRO A 340 -33.66 -3.93 -17.74
CA PRO A 340 -34.67 -2.90 -17.89
C PRO A 340 -34.87 -2.23 -16.55
N THR A 341 -34.62 -0.92 -16.52
CA THR A 341 -34.99 -0.06 -15.40
C THR A 341 -36.49 -0.11 -15.29
N SER A 342 -36.94 -1.13 -14.56
CA SER A 342 -38.25 -1.28 -13.95
C SER A 342 -38.16 -2.44 -12.94
N GLY A 343 -37.44 -2.21 -11.85
CA GLY A 343 -37.37 -3.10 -10.68
C GLY A 343 -36.30 -2.63 -9.70
N ASP A 344 -36.69 -2.22 -8.49
CA ASP A 344 -35.88 -1.61 -7.42
C ASP A 344 -34.37 -1.96 -7.39
N GLU A 345 -33.53 -0.94 -7.22
CA GLU A 345 -32.09 -1.07 -6.96
C GLU A 345 -31.83 -2.01 -5.75
N ARG A 346 -30.99 -3.04 -5.92
CA ARG A 346 -30.69 -4.04 -4.87
C ARG A 346 -30.20 -3.36 -3.59
N VAL A 347 -30.83 -3.65 -2.46
CA VAL A 347 -30.47 -3.08 -1.17
C VAL A 347 -29.45 -3.99 -0.46
N HIS A 348 -28.40 -3.39 0.09
CA HIS A 348 -27.36 -4.10 0.83
C HIS A 348 -27.46 -3.70 2.30
N VAL A 349 -27.46 -4.65 3.22
CA VAL A 349 -27.53 -4.37 4.66
C VAL A 349 -26.38 -5.04 5.38
N LEU A 350 -25.60 -4.26 6.12
CA LEU A 350 -24.60 -4.78 7.05
C LEU A 350 -25.16 -4.70 8.47
N VAL A 351 -25.40 -5.86 9.07
CA VAL A 351 -25.65 -5.98 10.51
C VAL A 351 -24.31 -5.94 11.22
N LEU A 352 -23.92 -4.74 11.65
CA LEU A 352 -22.67 -4.45 12.35
C LEU A 352 -22.89 -4.61 13.86
N SER A 353 -22.13 -5.49 14.50
CA SER A 353 -22.29 -5.78 15.93
C SER A 353 -20.95 -6.21 16.55
N SER A 354 -20.99 -6.60 17.82
CA SER A 354 -19.98 -7.45 18.48
C SER A 354 -20.57 -8.83 18.83
N TRP A 355 -19.74 -9.79 19.24
CA TRP A 355 -20.19 -11.10 19.71
C TRP A 355 -21.06 -10.99 20.95
N ARG A 356 -22.06 -11.88 21.02
CA ARG A 356 -23.01 -12.02 22.16
C ARG A 356 -23.97 -10.84 22.36
N SER A 357 -24.00 -9.88 21.44
CA SER A 357 -24.94 -8.75 21.44
C SER A 357 -26.33 -9.06 20.88
N GLY A 358 -26.63 -10.35 20.61
CA GLY A 358 -27.91 -10.76 20.01
C GLY A 358 -27.93 -10.73 18.48
N SER A 359 -26.78 -10.54 17.84
CA SER A 359 -26.67 -10.42 16.39
C SER A 359 -27.08 -11.69 15.62
N SER A 360 -26.97 -12.88 16.22
CA SER A 360 -27.50 -14.11 15.61
C SER A 360 -29.03 -14.12 15.54
N PHE A 361 -29.72 -13.53 16.53
CA PHE A 361 -31.17 -13.37 16.49
C PHE A 361 -31.57 -12.37 15.39
N VAL A 362 -30.95 -11.18 15.38
CA VAL A 362 -31.22 -10.17 14.34
C VAL A 362 -30.88 -10.69 12.93
N GLY A 363 -29.81 -11.45 12.78
CA GLY A 363 -29.48 -12.12 11.53
C GLY A 363 -30.55 -13.11 11.08
N GLN A 364 -31.15 -13.85 12.02
CA GLN A 364 -32.28 -14.73 11.69
C GLN A 364 -33.54 -13.96 11.28
N LEU A 365 -33.81 -12.79 11.88
CA LEU A 365 -34.91 -11.93 11.44
C LEU A 365 -34.79 -11.60 9.94
N PHE A 366 -33.58 -11.25 9.47
CA PHE A 366 -33.37 -11.02 8.04
C PHE A 366 -33.38 -12.30 7.22
N SER A 367 -32.71 -13.36 7.70
CA SER A 367 -32.59 -14.64 6.97
C SER A 367 -33.95 -15.24 6.61
N GLN A 368 -34.93 -15.18 7.52
CA GLN A 368 -36.24 -15.78 7.28
C GLN A 368 -37.09 -15.00 6.27
N HIS A 369 -36.69 -13.79 5.86
CA HIS A 369 -37.44 -12.98 4.89
C HIS A 369 -37.32 -13.56 3.46
N PRO A 370 -38.43 -13.67 2.69
CA PRO A 370 -38.44 -14.28 1.36
C PRO A 370 -37.60 -13.55 0.30
N ASP A 371 -37.32 -12.26 0.50
CA ASP A 371 -36.57 -11.42 -0.44
C ASP A 371 -35.10 -11.20 -0.07
N VAL A 372 -34.64 -11.84 1.02
CA VAL A 372 -33.29 -11.65 1.55
C VAL A 372 -32.40 -12.86 1.26
N PHE A 373 -31.21 -12.58 0.70
CA PHE A 373 -30.04 -13.44 0.79
C PHE A 373 -29.21 -13.04 2.01
N TYR A 374 -29.08 -13.94 2.99
CA TYR A 374 -28.36 -13.67 4.23
C TYR A 374 -27.11 -14.55 4.36
N LEU A 375 -25.98 -13.98 4.78
CA LEU A 375 -24.83 -14.75 5.25
C LEU A 375 -24.38 -14.30 6.64
N MET A 376 -24.07 -15.28 7.47
CA MET A 376 -23.59 -15.05 8.83
C MET A 376 -22.06 -15.06 8.84
N GLU A 377 -21.46 -13.90 9.11
CA GLU A 377 -20.00 -13.72 9.22
C GLU A 377 -19.22 -14.35 8.04
N PRO A 378 -19.52 -14.00 6.78
CA PRO A 378 -18.74 -14.48 5.64
C PRO A 378 -17.24 -14.16 5.78
N ALA A 379 -16.87 -13.06 6.44
CA ALA A 379 -15.47 -12.74 6.68
C ALA A 379 -14.80 -13.65 7.72
N TRP A 380 -15.55 -14.52 8.42
CA TRP A 380 -14.99 -15.57 9.30
C TRP A 380 -13.84 -16.33 8.61
N HIS A 381 -13.97 -16.60 7.31
CA HIS A 381 -12.95 -17.30 6.52
C HIS A 381 -11.62 -16.55 6.41
N VAL A 382 -11.64 -15.23 6.35
CA VAL A 382 -10.40 -14.42 6.39
C VAL A 382 -9.68 -14.62 7.71
N TRP A 383 -10.42 -14.52 8.81
CA TRP A 383 -9.89 -14.72 10.16
C TRP A 383 -9.48 -16.18 10.41
N ALA A 384 -10.16 -17.11 9.73
CA ALA A 384 -9.90 -18.55 9.78
C ALA A 384 -8.53 -18.89 9.22
N VAL A 385 -8.22 -18.35 8.04
CA VAL A 385 -6.97 -18.59 7.30
C VAL A 385 -5.84 -17.72 7.81
N LEU A 386 -6.09 -16.43 8.05
CA LEU A 386 -5.09 -15.45 8.49
C LEU A 386 -5.13 -15.27 10.02
N SER A 387 -5.06 -16.38 10.75
CA SER A 387 -5.33 -16.41 12.20
C SER A 387 -4.36 -15.61 13.07
N GLN A 388 -3.18 -15.28 12.55
CA GLN A 388 -2.16 -14.48 13.23
C GLN A 388 -2.47 -12.98 13.20
N GLY A 389 -3.28 -12.53 12.24
CA GLY A 389 -3.67 -11.12 12.12
C GLY A 389 -4.63 -10.67 13.23
N SER A 390 -4.53 -9.41 13.63
CA SER A 390 -5.52 -8.78 14.49
C SER A 390 -6.69 -8.28 13.65
N ALA A 391 -7.79 -7.91 14.33
CA ALA A 391 -8.92 -7.26 13.66
C ALA A 391 -8.46 -6.06 12.81
N SER A 392 -7.63 -5.19 13.38
CA SER A 392 -7.18 -3.96 12.73
C SER A 392 -6.32 -4.19 11.49
N THR A 393 -5.47 -5.21 11.47
CA THR A 393 -4.55 -5.45 10.34
C THR A 393 -5.24 -6.08 9.13
N LEU A 394 -6.29 -6.88 9.34
CA LEU A 394 -6.98 -7.59 8.26
C LEU A 394 -8.20 -6.86 7.71
N HIS A 395 -8.52 -5.67 8.23
CA HIS A 395 -9.67 -4.88 7.79
C HIS A 395 -9.76 -4.68 6.27
N MET A 396 -8.64 -4.57 5.55
CA MET A 396 -8.65 -4.44 4.09
C MET A 396 -9.17 -5.70 3.39
N ALA A 397 -8.63 -6.87 3.74
CA ALA A 397 -9.05 -8.15 3.18
C ALA A 397 -10.52 -8.48 3.52
N VAL A 398 -10.92 -8.18 4.75
CA VAL A 398 -12.29 -8.36 5.23
C VAL A 398 -13.27 -7.45 4.48
N ARG A 399 -12.89 -6.18 4.27
CA ARG A 399 -13.70 -5.22 3.50
C ARG A 399 -13.85 -5.66 2.05
N ASP A 400 -12.78 -6.16 1.44
CA ASP A 400 -12.80 -6.66 0.06
C ASP A 400 -13.72 -7.87 -0.10
N LEU A 401 -13.60 -8.86 0.79
CA LEU A 401 -14.52 -10.00 0.83
C LEU A 401 -15.98 -9.58 1.02
N VAL A 402 -16.25 -8.70 1.98
CA VAL A 402 -17.62 -8.20 2.23
C VAL A 402 -18.17 -7.49 1.00
N ARG A 403 -17.35 -6.69 0.31
CA ARG A 403 -17.73 -6.00 -0.93
C ARG A 403 -18.12 -6.98 -2.02
N SER A 404 -17.26 -7.96 -2.31
CA SER A 404 -17.50 -8.95 -3.35
C SER A 404 -18.76 -9.78 -3.08
N VAL A 405 -18.95 -10.20 -1.83
CA VAL A 405 -20.17 -10.92 -1.42
C VAL A 405 -21.43 -10.07 -1.58
N PHE A 406 -21.39 -8.77 -1.25
CA PHE A 406 -22.52 -7.86 -1.51
C PHE A 406 -22.90 -7.80 -2.99
N LEU A 407 -21.90 -7.82 -3.87
CA LEU A 407 -22.07 -7.86 -5.32
C LEU A 407 -22.44 -9.26 -5.86
N CYS A 408 -22.62 -10.24 -4.97
CA CYS A 408 -22.84 -11.64 -5.31
C CYS A 408 -21.71 -12.25 -6.16
N ASP A 409 -20.48 -11.83 -5.89
CA ASP A 409 -19.25 -12.46 -6.36
C ASP A 409 -18.71 -13.38 -5.24
N MET A 410 -18.93 -14.68 -5.41
CA MET A 410 -18.51 -15.72 -4.47
C MET A 410 -17.13 -16.30 -4.82
N ASP A 411 -16.51 -15.85 -5.91
CA ASP A 411 -15.18 -16.30 -6.31
C ASP A 411 -14.11 -15.73 -5.37
N VAL A 412 -14.41 -14.64 -4.67
CA VAL A 412 -13.57 -14.09 -3.58
C VAL A 412 -13.21 -15.12 -2.50
N PHE A 413 -14.04 -16.16 -2.32
CA PHE A 413 -13.74 -17.23 -1.38
C PHE A 413 -12.63 -18.18 -1.84
N ASP A 414 -12.20 -18.16 -3.12
CA ASP A 414 -11.06 -18.95 -3.60
C ASP A 414 -9.77 -18.69 -2.82
N ALA A 415 -9.61 -17.47 -2.30
CA ALA A 415 -8.46 -17.10 -1.47
C ALA A 415 -8.49 -17.72 -0.06
N TYR A 416 -9.65 -18.19 0.41
CA TYR A 416 -9.87 -18.58 1.81
C TYR A 416 -10.49 -19.97 2.00
N LEU A 417 -10.99 -20.59 0.93
CA LEU A 417 -11.59 -21.92 0.92
C LEU A 417 -10.87 -22.83 -0.08
N PRO A 418 -10.88 -24.15 0.14
CA PRO A 418 -10.30 -25.08 -0.81
C PRO A 418 -11.03 -25.04 -2.17
N TRP A 419 -10.34 -25.44 -3.23
CA TRP A 419 -10.89 -25.46 -4.60
C TRP A 419 -12.09 -26.41 -4.73
N ARG A 420 -12.02 -27.60 -4.12
CA ARG A 420 -13.18 -28.50 -3.99
C ARG A 420 -13.96 -28.14 -2.74
N ARG A 421 -15.08 -27.44 -2.94
CA ARG A 421 -15.95 -26.97 -1.86
C ARG A 421 -17.43 -27.13 -2.18
N ASN A 422 -18.21 -27.36 -1.13
CA ASN A 422 -19.66 -27.42 -1.14
C ASN A 422 -20.23 -26.19 -0.42
N LEU A 423 -21.56 -26.01 -0.48
CA LEU A 423 -22.23 -25.01 0.36
C LEU A 423 -21.90 -25.17 1.84
N SER A 424 -21.65 -26.40 2.30
CA SER A 424 -21.33 -26.67 3.69
C SER A 424 -20.07 -26.00 4.22
N ASP A 425 -19.17 -25.60 3.33
CA ASP A 425 -17.91 -24.97 3.68
C ASP A 425 -18.06 -23.48 3.99
N LEU A 426 -19.20 -22.86 3.64
CA LEU A 426 -19.53 -21.52 4.12
C LEU A 426 -19.84 -21.56 5.63
N PHE A 427 -19.22 -20.65 6.39
CA PHE A 427 -19.44 -20.56 7.82
C PHE A 427 -20.94 -20.33 8.11
N GLN A 428 -21.51 -21.20 8.95
CA GLN A 428 -22.93 -21.14 9.33
C GLN A 428 -23.93 -21.13 8.15
N TRP A 429 -23.56 -21.67 6.98
CA TRP A 429 -24.39 -21.63 5.76
C TRP A 429 -25.87 -22.03 5.96
N ALA A 430 -26.15 -23.04 6.77
CA ALA A 430 -27.49 -23.60 6.96
C ALA A 430 -28.44 -22.69 7.75
N VAL A 431 -27.93 -21.58 8.31
CA VAL A 431 -28.76 -20.55 8.94
C VAL A 431 -29.33 -19.57 7.90
N SER A 432 -28.87 -19.66 6.64
CA SER A 432 -29.36 -18.87 5.50
C SER A 432 -30.53 -19.58 4.83
N ARG A 433 -31.75 -19.03 4.97
CA ARG A 433 -32.94 -19.56 4.27
C ARG A 433 -32.70 -19.62 2.76
N ALA A 434 -31.99 -18.64 2.21
CA ALA A 434 -31.67 -18.55 0.79
C ALA A 434 -30.79 -19.71 0.28
N LEU A 435 -29.93 -20.28 1.13
CA LEU A 435 -29.13 -21.47 0.78
C LEU A 435 -29.89 -22.78 1.02
N CYS A 436 -31.01 -22.72 1.76
CA CYS A 436 -31.90 -23.84 2.03
C CYS A 436 -33.13 -23.89 1.10
N SER A 437 -33.24 -22.93 0.18
CA SER A 437 -34.36 -22.78 -0.77
C SER A 437 -33.85 -22.58 -2.21
N PRO A 438 -34.72 -22.74 -3.23
CA PRO A 438 -34.29 -22.62 -4.62
C PRO A 438 -33.73 -21.23 -4.94
N PRO A 439 -32.67 -21.12 -5.77
CA PRO A 439 -32.07 -22.20 -6.59
C PRO A 439 -31.04 -23.08 -5.87
N ALA A 440 -30.59 -22.73 -4.66
CA ALA A 440 -29.49 -23.45 -4.00
C ALA A 440 -29.86 -24.85 -3.52
N CYS A 441 -31.04 -24.99 -2.92
CA CYS A 441 -31.53 -26.27 -2.41
C CYS A 441 -33.05 -26.33 -2.45
N SER A 442 -33.65 -27.52 -2.54
CA SER A 442 -35.11 -27.70 -2.57
C SER A 442 -35.72 -28.08 -1.22
N ALA A 443 -34.98 -27.95 -0.11
CA ALA A 443 -35.46 -28.35 1.22
C ALA A 443 -36.65 -27.51 1.73
N PHE A 444 -36.69 -26.22 1.35
CA PHE A 444 -37.76 -25.30 1.72
C PHE A 444 -38.22 -24.49 0.52
N GLN A 445 -39.51 -24.15 0.49
CA GLN A 445 -40.03 -23.14 -0.44
C GLN A 445 -39.49 -21.75 -0.08
N ARG A 446 -39.39 -20.84 -1.05
CA ARG A 446 -38.82 -19.50 -0.83
C ARG A 446 -39.57 -18.70 0.25
N GLY A 447 -40.89 -18.81 0.34
CA GLY A 447 -41.69 -18.12 1.36
C GLY A 447 -41.70 -18.77 2.75
N ALA A 448 -41.22 -20.01 2.88
CA ALA A 448 -41.33 -20.76 4.12
C ALA A 448 -40.24 -20.41 5.14
N ILE A 449 -40.59 -20.51 6.43
CA ILE A 449 -39.61 -20.45 7.51
C ILE A 449 -38.71 -21.69 7.43
N SER A 450 -37.40 -21.45 7.37
CA SER A 450 -36.39 -22.51 7.28
C SER A 450 -35.93 -22.98 8.65
N SER A 451 -35.54 -24.26 8.72
CA SER A 451 -34.93 -24.86 9.90
C SER A 451 -33.54 -25.39 9.59
N GLU A 452 -32.55 -24.94 10.36
CA GLU A 452 -31.15 -25.37 10.25
C GLU A 452 -31.02 -26.89 10.42
N ALA A 453 -31.80 -27.49 11.34
CA ALA A 453 -31.75 -28.91 11.64
C ALA A 453 -32.16 -29.79 10.45
N VAL A 454 -33.04 -29.28 9.59
CA VAL A 454 -33.51 -29.95 8.36
C VAL A 454 -32.60 -29.59 7.18
N CYS A 455 -32.17 -28.33 7.07
CA CYS A 455 -31.35 -27.87 5.95
C CYS A 455 -29.97 -28.53 5.94
N LYS A 456 -29.31 -28.67 7.10
CA LYS A 456 -27.98 -29.28 7.22
C LYS A 456 -27.86 -30.65 6.53
N PRO A 457 -28.67 -31.66 6.89
CA PRO A 457 -28.55 -32.99 6.28
C PRO A 457 -28.93 -33.00 4.79
N LEU A 458 -29.88 -32.17 4.35
CA LEU A 458 -30.41 -32.22 2.98
C LEU A 458 -29.58 -31.42 1.97
N CYS A 459 -28.96 -30.32 2.39
CA CYS A 459 -28.36 -29.34 1.48
C CYS A 459 -26.83 -29.23 1.59
N ALA A 460 -26.17 -29.95 2.50
CA ALA A 460 -24.73 -29.79 2.77
C ALA A 460 -23.83 -30.02 1.54
N ARG A 461 -24.15 -31.03 0.73
CA ARG A 461 -23.32 -31.47 -0.41
C ARG A 461 -23.65 -30.75 -1.72
N ARG A 462 -24.42 -29.67 -1.67
CA ARG A 462 -24.77 -28.90 -2.87
C ARG A 462 -23.54 -28.14 -3.39
N PRO A 463 -23.37 -27.99 -4.71
CA PRO A 463 -22.26 -27.24 -5.29
C PRO A 463 -22.16 -25.81 -4.76
N PHE A 464 -20.94 -25.33 -4.52
CA PHE A 464 -20.71 -23.99 -4.00
C PHE A 464 -21.20 -22.87 -4.95
N SER A 465 -21.13 -23.08 -6.26
CA SER A 465 -21.59 -22.11 -7.28
C SER A 465 -23.05 -21.69 -7.10
N LEU A 466 -23.87 -22.54 -6.50
CA LEU A 466 -25.27 -22.25 -6.22
C LEU A 466 -25.46 -21.12 -5.19
N ALA A 467 -24.45 -20.82 -4.35
CA ALA A 467 -24.51 -19.66 -3.45
C ALA A 467 -24.56 -18.34 -4.25
N GLN A 468 -23.78 -18.27 -5.33
CA GLN A 468 -23.73 -17.11 -6.23
C GLN A 468 -25.05 -16.95 -6.99
N GLU A 469 -25.57 -18.04 -7.54
CA GLU A 469 -26.87 -18.07 -8.21
C GLU A 469 -28.01 -17.66 -7.27
N ALA A 470 -28.01 -18.20 -6.05
CA ALA A 470 -28.98 -17.82 -5.04
C ALA A 470 -28.87 -16.32 -4.73
N CYS A 471 -27.69 -15.80 -4.38
CA CYS A 471 -27.50 -14.38 -4.07
C CYS A 471 -28.04 -13.45 -5.16
N ARG A 472 -27.76 -13.76 -6.43
CA ARG A 472 -28.22 -12.95 -7.57
C ARG A 472 -29.75 -12.92 -7.72
N SER A 473 -30.44 -13.93 -7.21
CA SER A 473 -31.91 -14.06 -7.28
C SER A 473 -32.68 -13.32 -6.17
N TYR A 474 -32.00 -12.61 -5.27
CA TYR A 474 -32.63 -11.84 -4.18
C TYR A 474 -32.44 -10.33 -4.38
N SER A 475 -33.43 -9.55 -3.94
CA SER A 475 -33.42 -8.09 -3.99
C SER A 475 -32.67 -7.45 -2.82
N HIS A 476 -32.43 -8.21 -1.75
CA HIS A 476 -31.69 -7.76 -0.57
C HIS A 476 -30.54 -8.71 -0.26
N VAL A 477 -29.34 -8.17 -0.05
CA VAL A 477 -28.19 -8.92 0.44
C VAL A 477 -27.82 -8.43 1.82
N VAL A 478 -27.93 -9.31 2.82
CA VAL A 478 -27.71 -8.98 4.23
C VAL A 478 -26.56 -9.78 4.79
N LEU A 479 -25.53 -9.09 5.27
CA LEU A 479 -24.35 -9.70 5.88
C LEU A 479 -24.29 -9.30 7.35
N LYS A 480 -24.00 -10.26 8.23
CA LYS A 480 -23.76 -9.99 9.65
C LYS A 480 -22.28 -10.09 9.96
N GLU A 481 -21.68 -9.02 10.46
CA GLU A 481 -20.26 -9.00 10.84
C GLU A 481 -20.07 -8.51 12.28
N VAL A 482 -19.09 -9.12 12.98
CA VAL A 482 -18.85 -8.88 14.41
C VAL A 482 -17.44 -8.37 14.75
N ARG A 483 -16.59 -8.20 13.72
CA ARG A 483 -15.15 -7.89 13.84
C ARG A 483 -14.75 -6.54 13.22
N PHE A 484 -15.71 -5.67 12.91
CA PHE A 484 -15.42 -4.29 12.51
C PHE A 484 -15.53 -3.37 13.73
N PHE A 485 -14.40 -2.83 14.19
CA PHE A 485 -14.33 -2.03 15.42
C PHE A 485 -14.30 -0.51 15.20
N ASN A 486 -14.38 -0.09 13.94
CA ASN A 486 -14.39 1.32 13.53
C ASN A 486 -15.24 1.48 12.27
N LEU A 487 -16.17 2.43 12.30
CA LEU A 487 -17.07 2.73 11.18
C LEU A 487 -16.32 3.25 9.94
N GLN A 488 -15.23 3.99 10.13
CA GLN A 488 -14.46 4.61 9.04
C GLN A 488 -13.87 3.57 8.08
N VAL A 489 -13.58 2.36 8.57
CA VAL A 489 -13.11 1.23 7.76
C VAL A 489 -14.12 0.87 6.66
N LEU A 490 -15.40 1.10 6.92
CA LEU A 490 -16.52 0.79 6.03
C LEU A 490 -16.87 1.95 5.09
N TYR A 491 -16.25 3.13 5.23
CA TYR A 491 -16.53 4.28 4.36
C TYR A 491 -16.36 3.96 2.86
N PRO A 492 -15.33 3.22 2.42
CA PRO A 492 -15.21 2.86 1.01
C PRO A 492 -16.39 2.03 0.49
N LEU A 493 -17.03 1.21 1.35
CA LEU A 493 -18.23 0.46 0.96
C LEU A 493 -19.47 1.35 0.90
N LEU A 494 -19.56 2.34 1.80
CA LEU A 494 -20.66 3.30 1.81
C LEU A 494 -20.56 4.29 0.64
N THR A 495 -19.36 4.61 0.16
CA THR A 495 -19.17 5.51 -0.98
C THR A 495 -19.12 4.79 -2.33
N ASP A 496 -19.19 3.46 -2.33
CA ASP A 496 -19.18 2.67 -3.56
C ASP A 496 -20.52 2.83 -4.32
N PRO A 497 -20.52 3.36 -5.56
CA PRO A 497 -21.74 3.53 -6.33
C PRO A 497 -22.42 2.21 -6.72
N ALA A 498 -21.71 1.08 -6.66
CA ALA A 498 -22.29 -0.24 -6.91
C ALA A 498 -23.09 -0.78 -5.72
N LEU A 499 -23.03 -0.12 -4.55
CA LEU A 499 -23.64 -0.59 -3.30
C LEU A 499 -24.64 0.42 -2.73
N ASN A 500 -25.92 0.05 -2.74
CA ASN A 500 -26.94 0.68 -1.89
C ASN A 500 -26.86 0.16 -0.44
N LEU A 501 -25.74 0.47 0.24
CA LEU A 501 -25.42 -0.07 1.57
C LEU A 501 -26.08 0.71 2.71
N ARG A 502 -26.77 -0.02 3.60
CA ARG A 502 -27.32 0.44 4.88
C ARG A 502 -26.68 -0.32 6.04
N ILE A 503 -26.37 0.37 7.14
CA ILE A 503 -25.75 -0.22 8.33
C ILE A 503 -26.76 -0.26 9.47
N VAL A 504 -26.99 -1.47 9.98
CA VAL A 504 -27.71 -1.71 11.24
C VAL A 504 -26.65 -1.96 12.31
N HIS A 505 -26.37 -0.95 13.14
CA HIS A 505 -25.45 -1.08 14.26
C HIS A 505 -26.19 -1.61 15.48
N LEU A 506 -26.02 -2.90 15.76
CA LEU A 506 -26.62 -3.56 16.91
C LEU A 506 -25.71 -3.47 18.13
N VAL A 507 -26.25 -2.95 19.22
CA VAL A 507 -25.60 -2.86 20.53
C VAL A 507 -26.41 -3.61 21.58
N ARG A 508 -25.76 -3.98 22.67
CA ARG A 508 -26.37 -4.64 23.84
C ARG A 508 -25.71 -4.13 25.11
N ASP A 509 -26.42 -4.20 26.24
CA ASP A 509 -25.86 -3.89 27.55
C ASP A 509 -24.56 -4.69 27.79
N PRO A 510 -23.42 -4.04 28.06
CA PRO A 510 -22.13 -4.73 28.23
C PRO A 510 -22.12 -5.70 29.43
N ARG A 511 -22.98 -5.49 30.43
CA ARG A 511 -23.16 -6.42 31.57
C ARG A 511 -23.83 -7.71 31.10
N ALA A 512 -24.82 -7.60 30.22
CA ALA A 512 -25.46 -8.75 29.55
C ALA A 512 -24.50 -9.48 28.61
N VAL A 513 -23.67 -8.72 27.87
CA VAL A 513 -22.62 -9.28 27.00
C VAL A 513 -21.62 -10.09 27.83
N LEU A 514 -21.12 -9.56 28.97
CA LEU A 514 -20.19 -10.28 29.84
C LEU A 514 -20.78 -11.63 30.30
N ARG A 515 -21.99 -11.64 30.88
CA ARG A 515 -22.68 -12.88 31.32
C ARG A 515 -22.73 -13.91 30.20
N SER A 516 -23.10 -13.46 29.01
CA SER A 516 -23.26 -14.32 27.84
C SER A 516 -21.93 -14.87 27.33
N ARG A 517 -20.82 -14.15 27.53
CA ARG A 517 -19.47 -14.57 27.16
C ARG A 517 -18.86 -15.56 28.14
N GLU A 518 -19.09 -15.42 29.45
CA GLU A 518 -18.61 -16.38 30.46
C GLU A 518 -19.15 -17.79 30.20
N GLN A 519 -20.38 -17.91 29.69
CA GLN A 519 -20.98 -19.19 29.32
C GLN A 519 -20.33 -19.85 28.10
N THR A 520 -19.64 -19.07 27.25
CA THR A 520 -19.06 -19.51 25.97
C THR A 520 -17.56 -19.21 25.85
N ALA A 521 -16.85 -19.08 26.97
CA ALA A 521 -15.45 -18.63 27.00
C ALA A 521 -14.53 -19.47 26.09
N LYS A 522 -14.62 -20.81 26.19
CA LYS A 522 -13.83 -21.75 25.36
C LYS A 522 -14.08 -21.57 23.86
N ALA A 523 -15.35 -21.42 23.46
CA ALA A 523 -15.71 -21.28 22.05
C ALA A 523 -15.25 -19.94 21.43
N LEU A 524 -15.05 -18.92 22.26
CA LEU A 524 -14.61 -17.59 21.83
C LEU A 524 -13.11 -17.36 22.03
N ALA A 525 -12.34 -18.36 22.47
CA ALA A 525 -10.93 -18.18 22.83
C ALA A 525 -10.09 -17.63 21.67
N ARG A 526 -10.32 -18.15 20.46
CA ARG A 526 -9.70 -17.65 19.23
C ARG A 526 -10.12 -16.21 18.93
N ASP A 527 -11.42 -15.93 19.01
CA ASP A 527 -11.96 -14.59 18.76
C ASP A 527 -11.35 -13.56 19.71
N ASN A 528 -11.17 -13.93 20.98
CA ASN A 528 -10.54 -13.08 21.98
C ASN A 528 -9.11 -12.72 21.58
N GLY A 529 -8.35 -13.69 21.05
CA GLY A 529 -7.01 -13.43 20.54
C GLY A 529 -6.98 -12.46 19.36
N ILE A 530 -7.96 -12.57 18.44
CA ILE A 530 -8.10 -11.65 17.29
C ILE A 530 -8.41 -10.23 17.74
N VAL A 531 -9.33 -10.06 18.69
CA VAL A 531 -9.70 -8.74 19.24
C VAL A 531 -8.53 -8.12 19.99
N LEU A 532 -7.80 -8.92 20.77
CA LEU A 532 -6.68 -8.45 21.58
C LEU A 532 -5.36 -8.34 20.80
N GLY A 533 -5.31 -8.82 19.56
CA GLY A 533 -4.11 -8.80 18.73
C GLY A 533 -2.98 -9.67 19.28
N THR A 534 -3.30 -10.84 19.84
CA THR A 534 -2.31 -11.70 20.52
C THR A 534 -1.57 -12.65 19.58
N ASN A 535 -1.39 -12.24 18.32
CA ASN A 535 -0.66 -12.96 17.27
C ASN A 535 -1.06 -14.44 17.14
N GLY A 536 -2.37 -14.72 17.07
CA GLY A 536 -2.91 -16.06 16.92
C GLY A 536 -3.01 -16.91 18.20
N THR A 537 -2.60 -16.40 19.36
CA THR A 537 -2.78 -17.12 20.63
C THR A 537 -4.22 -17.06 21.13
N TRP A 538 -4.72 -18.19 21.64
CA TRP A 538 -6.09 -18.32 22.11
C TRP A 538 -6.20 -17.82 23.54
N VAL A 539 -7.22 -17.00 23.82
CA VAL A 539 -7.41 -16.38 25.14
C VAL A 539 -8.73 -16.86 25.74
N GLU A 540 -8.69 -17.93 26.54
CA GLU A 540 -9.88 -18.46 27.22
C GLU A 540 -10.30 -17.59 28.42
N ALA A 541 -9.33 -17.19 29.24
CA ALA A 541 -9.55 -16.39 30.43
C ALA A 541 -9.07 -14.94 30.21
N ASP A 542 -9.94 -13.98 30.50
CA ASP A 542 -9.64 -12.54 30.43
C ASP A 542 -10.06 -11.86 31.75
N PRO A 543 -9.32 -12.10 32.85
CA PRO A 543 -9.68 -11.58 34.17
C PRO A 543 -9.69 -10.05 34.22
N GLY A 544 -8.89 -9.41 33.35
CA GLY A 544 -8.84 -7.96 33.19
C GLY A 544 -10.00 -7.36 32.39
N LEU A 545 -10.91 -8.19 31.84
CA LEU A 545 -12.03 -7.79 30.98
C LEU A 545 -11.59 -6.90 29.81
N ARG A 546 -10.40 -7.16 29.25
CA ARG A 546 -9.82 -6.40 28.13
C ARG A 546 -10.69 -6.47 26.88
N VAL A 547 -11.28 -7.64 26.60
CA VAL A 547 -12.17 -7.82 25.44
C VAL A 547 -13.46 -7.00 25.60
N VAL A 548 -14.07 -7.04 26.78
CA VAL A 548 -15.30 -6.26 27.07
C VAL A 548 -15.00 -4.76 26.96
N ARG A 549 -13.86 -4.32 27.51
CA ARG A 549 -13.40 -2.93 27.37
C ARG A 549 -13.28 -2.52 25.90
N GLU A 550 -12.65 -3.33 25.06
CA GLU A 550 -12.49 -2.99 23.64
C GLU A 550 -13.83 -3.01 22.88
N VAL A 551 -14.73 -3.95 23.19
CA VAL A 551 -16.09 -3.97 22.64
C VAL A 551 -16.85 -2.68 22.99
N CYS A 552 -16.79 -2.24 24.25
CA CYS A 552 -17.42 -0.98 24.67
C CYS A 552 -16.82 0.23 23.94
N ARG A 553 -15.48 0.32 23.87
CA ARG A 553 -14.78 1.39 23.14
C ARG A 553 -15.16 1.43 21.66
N SER A 554 -15.23 0.26 21.03
CA SER A 554 -15.65 0.12 19.64
C SER A 554 -17.05 0.65 19.40
N HIS A 555 -18.02 0.27 20.23
CA HIS A 555 -19.39 0.75 20.07
C HIS A 555 -19.50 2.27 20.26
N VAL A 556 -18.73 2.85 21.19
CA VAL A 556 -18.61 4.31 21.35
C VAL A 556 -18.05 4.95 20.09
N ARG A 557 -16.88 4.51 19.60
CA ARG A 557 -16.26 5.05 18.38
C ARG A 557 -17.19 4.98 17.17
N ILE A 558 -17.87 3.85 16.97
CA ILE A 558 -18.81 3.65 15.85
C ILE A 558 -20.02 4.57 15.98
N ALA A 559 -20.60 4.68 17.18
CA ALA A 559 -21.77 5.53 17.42
C ALA A 559 -21.41 7.01 17.31
N GLU A 560 -20.30 7.46 17.88
CA GLU A 560 -19.83 8.85 17.76
C GLU A 560 -19.58 9.23 16.30
N ALA A 561 -18.88 8.38 15.52
CA ALA A 561 -18.65 8.63 14.10
C ALA A 561 -19.94 8.68 13.26
N ALA A 562 -21.02 8.05 13.73
CA ALA A 562 -22.31 8.02 13.05
C ALA A 562 -23.29 9.09 13.52
N LEU A 563 -23.16 9.58 14.76
CA LEU A 563 -24.14 10.46 15.39
C LEU A 563 -23.59 11.88 15.58
N HIS A 564 -22.29 12.04 15.82
CA HIS A 564 -21.66 13.33 16.04
C HIS A 564 -21.03 13.85 14.73
N LYS A 565 -21.75 14.76 14.05
CA LYS A 565 -21.37 15.31 12.72
C LYS A 565 -21.14 14.20 11.67
N PRO A 566 -22.17 13.40 11.34
CA PRO A 566 -22.02 12.33 10.37
C PRO A 566 -21.63 12.86 8.99
N PRO A 567 -20.76 12.15 8.24
CA PRO A 567 -20.51 12.46 6.84
C PRO A 567 -21.82 12.48 6.02
N PRO A 568 -21.95 13.34 5.00
CA PRO A 568 -23.19 13.46 4.24
C PRO A 568 -23.67 12.14 3.63
N PHE A 569 -22.74 11.29 3.18
CA PHE A 569 -23.05 10.00 2.61
C PHE A 569 -23.69 9.03 3.62
N LEU A 570 -23.51 9.20 4.93
CA LEU A 570 -24.07 8.29 5.93
C LEU A 570 -25.55 8.58 6.23
N ARG A 571 -26.04 9.75 5.83
CA ARG A 571 -27.40 10.23 6.09
C ARG A 571 -28.44 9.25 5.53
N GLY A 572 -29.38 8.82 6.37
CA GLY A 572 -30.40 7.83 5.99
C GLY A 572 -29.89 6.39 5.79
N ARG A 573 -28.58 6.12 5.92
CA ARG A 573 -27.96 4.81 5.67
C ARG A 573 -27.39 4.15 6.92
N TYR A 574 -27.63 4.71 8.11
CA TYR A 574 -27.20 4.14 9.38
C TYR A 574 -28.35 4.15 10.40
N ARG A 575 -28.51 3.04 11.13
CA ARG A 575 -29.46 2.90 12.24
C ARG A 575 -28.81 2.18 13.42
N LEU A 576 -28.80 2.83 14.59
CA LEU A 576 -28.44 2.21 15.86
C LEU A 576 -29.66 1.45 16.42
N VAL A 577 -29.45 0.21 16.86
CA VAL A 577 -30.49 -0.64 17.46
C VAL A 577 -29.95 -1.24 18.77
N ARG A 578 -30.71 -1.11 19.86
CA ARG A 578 -30.41 -1.79 21.12
C ARG A 578 -31.13 -3.12 21.18
N PHE A 579 -30.44 -4.17 21.59
CA PHE A 579 -31.02 -5.49 21.76
C PHE A 579 -32.18 -5.49 22.77
N GLU A 580 -32.09 -4.66 23.81
CA GLU A 580 -33.09 -4.55 24.87
C GLU A 580 -34.40 -3.95 24.37
N ASP A 581 -34.35 -3.01 23.41
CA ASP A 581 -35.55 -2.47 22.76
C ASP A 581 -36.26 -3.58 21.95
N LEU A 582 -35.48 -4.36 21.19
CA LEU A 582 -35.97 -5.53 20.44
C LEU A 582 -36.54 -6.62 21.36
N ALA A 583 -35.95 -6.81 22.55
CA ALA A 583 -36.40 -7.81 23.50
C ALA A 583 -37.70 -7.40 24.20
N ARG A 584 -37.87 -6.11 24.53
CA ARG A 584 -39.04 -5.57 25.23
C ARG A 584 -40.25 -5.43 24.30
N ALA A 585 -40.04 -4.95 23.08
CA ALA A 585 -41.11 -4.71 22.11
C ALA A 585 -40.69 -5.22 20.71
N PRO A 586 -40.70 -6.55 20.48
CA PRO A 586 -40.16 -7.14 19.26
C PRO A 586 -40.83 -6.65 17.99
N LEU A 587 -42.17 -6.72 17.91
CA LEU A 587 -42.89 -6.43 16.65
C LEU A 587 -42.76 -4.97 16.20
N PRO A 588 -42.95 -3.94 17.04
CA PRO A 588 -42.75 -2.54 16.63
C PRO A 588 -41.31 -2.25 16.19
N GLU A 589 -40.32 -2.73 16.94
CA GLU A 589 -38.91 -2.47 16.65
C GLU A 589 -38.44 -3.18 15.38
N ILE A 590 -38.91 -4.40 15.13
CA ILE A 590 -38.58 -5.14 13.91
C ILE A 590 -39.28 -4.53 12.70
N ARG A 591 -40.52 -4.06 12.83
CA ARG A 591 -41.22 -3.32 11.76
C ARG A 591 -40.46 -2.05 11.38
N ALA A 592 -39.96 -1.30 12.36
CA ALA A 592 -39.12 -0.12 12.11
C ALA A 592 -37.77 -0.48 11.47
N LEU A 593 -37.14 -1.59 11.90
CA LEU A 593 -35.92 -2.11 11.31
C LEU A 593 -36.10 -2.52 9.84
N TYR A 594 -37.18 -3.21 9.52
CA TYR A 594 -37.51 -3.61 8.15
C TYR A 594 -37.83 -2.41 7.27
N THR A 595 -38.59 -1.44 7.79
CA THR A 595 -38.85 -0.18 7.07
C THR A 595 -37.53 0.54 6.72
N PHE A 596 -36.58 0.60 7.67
CA PHE A 596 -35.24 1.12 7.40
C PHE A 596 -34.47 0.32 6.35
N ALA A 597 -34.71 -0.99 6.24
CA ALA A 597 -34.08 -1.86 5.25
C ALA A 597 -34.82 -1.90 3.89
N GLY A 598 -35.99 -1.26 3.76
CA GLY A 598 -36.83 -1.38 2.54
C GLY A 598 -37.65 -2.67 2.47
N LEU A 599 -37.82 -3.38 3.59
CA LEU A 599 -38.55 -4.64 3.70
C LEU A 599 -39.92 -4.44 4.33
N ARG A 600 -40.84 -5.39 4.08
CA ARG A 600 -42.17 -5.43 4.69
C ARG A 600 -42.31 -6.66 5.56
N LEU A 601 -42.92 -6.51 6.74
CA LEU A 601 -43.15 -7.66 7.62
C LEU A 601 -44.33 -8.48 7.08
N THR A 602 -44.12 -9.78 6.85
CA THR A 602 -45.18 -10.70 6.43
C THR A 602 -45.91 -11.29 7.65
N PRO A 603 -47.20 -11.68 7.52
CA PRO A 603 -47.93 -12.28 8.63
C PRO A 603 -47.27 -13.56 9.19
N GLN A 604 -46.67 -14.37 8.32
CA GLN A 604 -45.95 -15.58 8.71
C GLN A 604 -44.69 -15.27 9.53
N LEU A 605 -43.95 -14.22 9.15
CA LEU A 605 -42.78 -13.77 9.91
C LEU A 605 -43.20 -13.16 11.25
N GLU A 606 -44.28 -12.37 11.28
CA GLU A 606 -44.83 -11.80 12.51
C GLU A 606 -45.19 -12.89 13.53
N ALA A 607 -45.89 -13.94 13.09
CA ALA A 607 -46.20 -15.10 13.92
C ALA A 607 -44.93 -15.85 14.38
N TRP A 608 -43.97 -16.05 13.49
CA TRP A 608 -42.70 -16.71 13.83
C TRP A 608 -41.87 -15.90 14.83
N ILE A 609 -41.80 -14.57 14.67
CA ILE A 609 -41.11 -13.65 15.58
C ILE A 609 -41.76 -13.69 16.97
N HIS A 610 -43.09 -13.66 17.04
CA HIS A 610 -43.80 -13.77 18.30
C HIS A 610 -43.44 -15.08 19.02
N ASN A 611 -43.51 -16.21 18.31
CA ASN A 611 -43.22 -17.53 18.88
C ASN A 611 -41.76 -17.71 19.31
N ILE A 612 -40.79 -17.13 18.59
CA ILE A 612 -39.37 -17.28 18.96
C ILE A 612 -38.97 -16.36 20.12
N THR A 613 -39.71 -15.28 20.37
CA THR A 613 -39.42 -14.29 21.44
C THR A 613 -40.22 -14.50 22.73
N HIS A 614 -41.30 -15.29 22.70
CA HIS A 614 -42.15 -15.62 23.84
C HIS A 614 -42.03 -17.10 24.26
N GLY A 615 -40.90 -17.73 23.95
CA GLY A 615 -40.63 -19.11 24.35
C GLY A 615 -40.39 -19.28 25.84
N SER A 616 -40.45 -20.51 26.34
CA SER A 616 -40.23 -20.80 27.76
C SER A 616 -38.77 -21.12 28.08
N GLY A 617 -38.25 -20.50 29.15
CA GLY A 617 -36.94 -20.83 29.74
C GLY A 617 -35.72 -20.16 29.10
N PRO A 618 -34.54 -20.20 29.76
CA PRO A 618 -33.33 -19.50 29.31
C PRO A 618 -32.57 -20.20 28.16
N GLY A 619 -33.01 -21.40 27.76
CA GLY A 619 -32.33 -22.32 26.84
C GLY A 619 -31.15 -23.07 27.47
N ALA A 620 -30.78 -24.22 26.90
CA ALA A 620 -29.71 -25.06 27.45
C ALA A 620 -28.31 -24.47 27.17
N ARG A 621 -27.31 -24.77 28.02
CA ARG A 621 -25.91 -24.29 27.84
C ARG A 621 -25.32 -24.70 26.48
N ARG A 622 -25.66 -25.90 25.99
CA ARG A 622 -25.26 -26.41 24.66
C ARG A 622 -25.88 -25.63 23.48
N GLU A 623 -26.88 -24.82 23.74
CA GLU A 623 -27.60 -24.01 22.75
C GLU A 623 -27.18 -22.54 22.82
N ALA A 624 -26.06 -22.21 23.48
CA ALA A 624 -25.64 -20.83 23.69
C ALA A 624 -25.50 -20.03 22.38
N PHE A 625 -25.15 -20.69 21.26
CA PHE A 625 -25.02 -20.07 19.93
C PHE A 625 -26.23 -20.30 19.01
N LYS A 626 -27.27 -21.02 19.46
CA LYS A 626 -28.46 -21.30 18.66
C LYS A 626 -29.53 -20.25 18.91
N THR A 627 -30.25 -19.87 17.85
CA THR A 627 -31.45 -19.04 17.93
C THR A 627 -32.65 -19.97 18.19
N THR A 628 -32.89 -20.33 19.44
CA THR A 628 -34.05 -21.12 19.88
C THR A 628 -35.13 -20.21 20.47
N SER A 629 -36.38 -20.70 20.49
CA SER A 629 -37.50 -19.98 21.12
C SER A 629 -37.24 -19.81 22.62
N ARG A 630 -37.19 -18.55 23.09
CA ARG A 630 -36.90 -18.16 24.47
C ARG A 630 -37.60 -16.84 24.77
N ASP A 631 -37.86 -16.60 26.04
CA ASP A 631 -38.34 -15.30 26.52
C ASP A 631 -37.23 -14.25 26.36
N ALA A 632 -37.41 -13.37 25.38
CA ALA A 632 -36.40 -12.38 25.00
C ALA A 632 -36.13 -11.38 26.15
N LEU A 633 -37.17 -10.99 26.90
CA LEU A 633 -37.06 -10.04 28.00
C LEU A 633 -36.24 -10.64 29.14
N ASN A 634 -36.58 -11.86 29.56
CA ASN A 634 -35.84 -12.59 30.58
C ASN A 634 -34.37 -12.81 30.19
N VAL A 635 -34.11 -13.17 28.92
CA VAL A 635 -32.74 -13.32 28.40
C VAL A 635 -31.96 -12.01 28.41
N SER A 636 -32.62 -10.88 28.15
CA SER A 636 -31.99 -9.56 28.17
C SER A 636 -31.54 -9.15 29.58
N GLN A 637 -32.33 -9.48 30.60
CA GLN A 637 -32.10 -9.08 31.99
C GLN A 637 -31.37 -10.12 32.85
N ALA A 638 -31.14 -11.34 32.35
CA ALA A 638 -30.58 -12.45 33.11
C ALA A 638 -29.20 -12.20 33.78
N TRP A 639 -28.47 -11.16 33.39
CA TRP A 639 -27.22 -10.78 34.04
C TRP A 639 -27.43 -10.22 35.46
N ARG A 640 -28.61 -9.64 35.73
CA ARG A 640 -29.00 -9.05 37.00
C ARG A 640 -28.97 -10.04 38.17
N HIS A 641 -29.30 -11.30 37.93
CA HIS A 641 -29.22 -12.34 38.98
C HIS A 641 -28.02 -13.28 38.83
N ALA A 642 -27.44 -13.39 37.62
CA ALA A 642 -26.40 -14.38 37.34
C ALA A 642 -24.97 -13.91 37.65
N LEU A 643 -24.71 -12.60 37.64
CA LEU A 643 -23.37 -12.07 37.88
C LEU A 643 -23.24 -11.46 39.29
N PRO A 644 -22.11 -11.65 39.99
CA PRO A 644 -21.82 -10.94 41.23
C PRO A 644 -21.72 -9.42 41.01
N PHE A 645 -22.21 -8.62 41.98
CA PHE A 645 -22.19 -7.16 41.89
C PHE A 645 -20.78 -6.59 41.68
N ALA A 646 -19.75 -7.17 42.30
CA ALA A 646 -18.36 -6.75 42.11
C ALA A 646 -17.91 -6.80 40.63
N LYS A 647 -18.34 -7.81 39.86
CA LYS A 647 -18.05 -7.91 38.43
C LYS A 647 -18.83 -6.85 37.63
N ILE A 648 -20.10 -6.62 37.99
CA ILE A 648 -20.94 -5.61 37.34
C ILE A 648 -20.37 -4.22 37.56
N ARG A 649 -19.99 -3.87 38.80
CA ARG A 649 -19.31 -2.62 39.12
C ARG A 649 -18.07 -2.43 38.25
N ARG A 650 -17.26 -3.49 38.11
CA ARG A 650 -16.08 -3.46 37.25
C ARG A 650 -16.41 -3.20 35.77
N VAL A 651 -17.45 -3.82 35.24
CA VAL A 651 -17.90 -3.54 33.86
C VAL A 651 -18.37 -2.10 33.71
N GLN A 652 -19.13 -1.57 34.68
CA GLN A 652 -19.61 -0.19 34.66
C GLN A 652 -18.48 0.83 34.67
N GLU A 653 -17.43 0.59 35.45
CA GLU A 653 -16.21 1.42 35.43
C GLU A 653 -15.53 1.41 34.05
N LEU A 654 -15.37 0.21 33.47
CA LEU A 654 -14.67 0.05 32.18
C LEU A 654 -15.47 0.56 30.97
N CYS A 655 -16.80 0.53 31.07
CA CYS A 655 -17.72 0.83 29.98
C CYS A 655 -18.59 2.07 30.28
N ALA A 656 -18.20 2.94 31.22
CA ALA A 656 -18.98 4.09 31.65
C ALA A 656 -19.46 4.96 30.47
N GLY A 657 -18.55 5.33 29.57
CA GLY A 657 -18.90 6.12 28.37
C GLY A 657 -19.85 5.39 27.43
N ALA A 658 -19.73 4.07 27.29
CA ALA A 658 -20.65 3.27 26.47
C ALA A 658 -22.04 3.17 27.10
N LEU A 659 -22.13 2.99 28.43
CA LEU A 659 -23.41 2.98 29.15
C LEU A 659 -24.12 4.33 28.99
N GLN A 660 -23.40 5.43 29.19
CA GLN A 660 -23.95 6.77 29.04
C GLN A 660 -24.43 7.03 27.60
N LEU A 661 -23.59 6.81 26.59
CA LEU A 661 -23.90 7.09 25.19
C LEU A 661 -25.07 6.24 24.66
N LEU A 662 -25.13 4.97 25.06
CA LEU A 662 -26.12 4.02 24.57
C LEU A 662 -27.41 3.99 25.43
N GLY A 663 -27.46 4.81 26.49
CA GLY A 663 -28.66 4.96 27.33
C GLY A 663 -28.92 3.80 28.27
N TYR A 664 -27.87 3.26 28.92
CA TYR A 664 -27.98 2.25 29.97
C TYR A 664 -27.65 2.85 31.34
N ARG A 665 -28.55 2.68 32.31
CA ARG A 665 -28.38 3.18 33.67
C ARG A 665 -27.42 2.28 34.47
N PRO A 666 -26.40 2.85 35.15
CA PRO A 666 -25.59 2.09 36.10
C PRO A 666 -26.40 1.76 37.36
N VAL A 667 -26.02 0.67 38.03
CA VAL A 667 -26.52 0.27 39.36
C VAL A 667 -25.41 0.40 40.40
N PHE A 668 -25.74 0.85 41.60
CA PHE A 668 -24.79 1.19 42.67
C PHE A 668 -24.85 0.26 43.89
N SER A 669 -25.86 -0.61 43.95
CA SER A 669 -25.98 -1.65 44.99
C SER A 669 -26.43 -2.99 44.40
N GLU A 670 -26.27 -4.05 45.19
CA GLU A 670 -26.79 -5.38 44.84
C GLU A 670 -28.33 -5.40 44.82
N ASP A 671 -28.97 -4.59 45.65
CA ASP A 671 -30.43 -4.44 45.66
C ASP A 671 -30.93 -3.82 44.35
N GLU A 672 -30.32 -2.71 43.90
CA GLU A 672 -30.63 -2.08 42.61
C GLU A 672 -30.37 -3.04 41.43
N GLN A 673 -29.29 -3.82 41.51
CA GLN A 673 -28.98 -4.85 40.52
C GLN A 673 -30.08 -5.90 40.42
N ARG A 674 -30.62 -6.36 41.56
CA ARG A 674 -31.60 -7.46 41.62
C ARG A 674 -33.04 -7.00 41.41
N ASP A 675 -33.32 -5.71 41.56
CA ASP A 675 -34.65 -5.13 41.35
C ASP A 675 -35.04 -5.08 39.87
N LEU A 676 -35.83 -6.06 39.41
CA LEU A 676 -36.33 -6.13 38.02
C LEU A 676 -37.35 -5.03 37.68
N ALA A 677 -37.95 -4.36 38.68
CA ALA A 677 -38.86 -3.24 38.44
C ALA A 677 -38.09 -1.95 38.06
N LEU A 678 -36.82 -1.83 38.45
CA LEU A 678 -35.96 -0.72 38.07
C LEU A 678 -35.64 -0.76 36.56
N ASP A 679 -36.10 0.24 35.80
CA ASP A 679 -35.72 0.33 34.39
C ASP A 679 -34.27 0.81 34.23
N LEU A 680 -33.43 -0.03 33.63
CA LEU A 680 -32.03 0.30 33.32
C LEU A 680 -31.81 0.70 31.87
N VAL A 681 -32.86 0.68 31.04
CA VAL A 681 -32.78 1.12 29.66
C VAL A 681 -33.47 2.47 29.57
N LEU A 682 -32.68 3.53 29.44
CA LEU A 682 -33.22 4.87 29.36
C LEU A 682 -34.02 5.04 28.06
N PRO A 683 -35.11 5.85 28.09
CA PRO A 683 -35.80 6.26 26.89
C PRO A 683 -34.82 6.84 25.88
N ARG A 684 -35.10 6.63 24.60
CA ARG A 684 -34.34 7.26 23.53
C ARG A 684 -34.43 8.78 23.73
N GLY A 685 -33.31 9.45 24.01
CA GLY A 685 -33.29 10.91 24.14
C GLY A 685 -33.66 11.58 22.81
N PRO A 686 -33.98 12.89 22.80
CA PRO A 686 -34.29 13.64 21.57
C PRO A 686 -33.15 13.64 20.51
N SER A 687 -31.97 13.12 20.86
CA SER A 687 -30.85 12.83 19.96
C SER A 687 -30.93 11.48 19.24
N SER A 688 -31.98 10.68 19.43
CA SER A 688 -32.21 9.45 18.67
C SER A 688 -32.74 9.79 17.28
N PHE A 689 -31.80 10.10 16.42
CA PHE A 689 -32.04 10.49 15.05
C PHE A 689 -32.79 9.38 14.27
N SER A 690 -34.02 9.64 13.83
CA SER A 690 -34.66 8.92 12.72
C SER A 690 -34.74 9.87 11.52
N TRP A 691 -34.07 9.55 10.40
CA TRP A 691 -34.35 10.24 9.14
C TRP A 691 -35.69 9.70 8.64
N ALA A 692 -36.78 10.30 9.09
CA ALA A 692 -38.05 10.14 8.41
C ALA A 692 -37.93 10.85 7.05
N SER A 693 -38.24 10.11 5.98
CA SER A 693 -38.44 10.66 4.64
C SER A 693 -39.57 11.70 4.70
N SER A 694 -39.30 12.92 4.26
CA SER A 694 -40.30 13.96 4.07
C SER A 694 -41.13 13.64 2.83
N THR A 695 -42.19 12.85 2.99
CA THR A 695 -43.30 12.78 2.03
C THR A 695 -44.61 12.56 2.78
N ALA A 696 -45.12 13.63 3.39
CA ALA A 696 -46.52 13.77 3.72
C ALA A 696 -46.96 15.13 3.22
N THR A 697 -47.59 15.12 2.04
CA THR A 697 -48.34 16.22 1.46
C THR A 697 -49.44 16.63 2.44
N HIS A 698 -49.41 17.90 2.88
CA HIS A 698 -50.57 18.54 3.50
C HIS A 698 -51.71 18.62 2.47
N PRO A 699 -52.96 18.31 2.86
CA PRO A 699 -54.11 18.96 2.26
C PRO A 699 -54.34 20.28 3.01
N GLY A 700 -54.57 21.35 2.26
CA GLY A 700 -55.24 22.55 2.76
C GLY A 700 -56.09 23.13 1.64
N PRO A 701 -56.90 24.15 1.90
CA PRO A 701 -57.48 24.56 3.19
C PRO A 701 -58.77 23.79 3.53
#